data_AF-A0A133UC23-F1
#
_entry.id   AF-A0A133UC23-F1
#
_cell.length_a   1.000
_cell.length_b   1.000
_cell.length_c   1.000
_cell.angle_alpha   90.00
_cell.angle_beta   90.00
_cell.angle_gamma   90.00
#
_symmetry.space_group_name_H-M   'P 1'
#
loop_
_entity.id
_entity.type
_entity.pdbx_description
1 polymer ?
#
loop_
_entity_poly.entity_id
_entity_poly.type
_entity_poly.pdbx_seq_one_letter_code
_entity_poly.pdbx_strand_id
1 'polypeptide(L)'
;MKNVVWFEELSSDDVEIAGGKGASLGEMINADLPVPPGFAVTAQAYEKFVKEAGIIDEINDLLGEVDVDDSEALKETGEKIRNIVLESKMPEDVRQDIIDAYQELSERLGGEVSVAVRSSATAEDMPDASFAGQQETYLHIQGNENLLKNIQRCWSSLFTDRAIFYREKNDYAHEDVLISVPVQKMVDSEKAGVLFTSHPSTGDRDQVVVEANWGLGETVVSGSVTPDTYVVDKESGEILETTIGSKEEIVVRDPEGGETAEKSTPSEKREMQVLDEEEAAELADLGRKLEKHYDRPQDAEWAEEDGKIYLVQSRPITVLYGEEEEEEEKAEAPTEVLVQGLGASPGRTSGKVKINPSADEIDRVEEGDILVTEMTAPDWVPAMRRAAAIVTDEGGTTCFTGDTKVLTDRGILPIREVRELVGRGSIRVLTFNEDSFAPEWKRVLGSTLRKSEVWEVAVSQTGRSKQNTLKVTPDHGMMVFEDRALIEKELRNVIEQSEIVTAVDRISSLPIKHDGGYPHSGELGYLSGAIASDGCVELTDRRGRVTFRRKDVPEKSEFINNVRGIFEQEFGTELVDRGEEVSSGVIRGQEFVGRANRYECQQKAPAEQLLSIENDMERYVLESDESVVAGFLAGIIDGNGSYHRGHESGRIHVYADEDLAKAVVLACLRLGILPQVYENRNIYNVQIVEGLEKLLKLTHRVEGDVGDKELGTKLLPARQILRDIVDEVNVGGKIKPYVERNLLIDSDKLRDRVLSRLSGEKKAELRKVVNSSLRGRRIRKLRETGERTVYNLEVEDNHNYVVFSEHLTPILVHNCHAAIVSRELGTPSVVGTNDATEILEDEMEVTVDGSSGNVYKGIEKVEEEVEERAPAPEAAAPPMFPTATDVKVNISLPDIAEDVAQETQADGVGLLRAEHMLLTIGKHPRKLMEEGGEERMMEEFSDGIRTVAETFSPKSVWYRTLDLKTAEFKNMEGGEEEPDEPNPMIGWRGVRRFVDPDYPAEQETFKVELKAIKKVVDEGYDNIGVMLPMAQHPEELRRFKRVAREVGLEPHEDIEVGIMIEVPAAALIIDEFIEEGIDFVSFGTNDLTQFTLAVDRDNERIAKLYDERHPAVQRLIREVIGKCDEAGVESSICGQAGSYPDVVEKLVKYGITSVSANPDAVQEVRKMISRTERRMILSEVRSGSRG
;
A
#
# COMPACT_ATOMS: atom_id res chain seq x y z
N MET A 1 42.75 0.00 10.60
CA MET A 1 41.98 1.22 10.27
C MET A 1 41.71 1.97 11.57
N LYS A 2 41.39 3.26 11.51
CA LYS A 2 41.06 4.05 12.72
C LYS A 2 39.71 3.58 13.27
N ASN A 3 39.55 3.51 14.60
CA ASN A 3 38.25 3.16 15.21
C ASN A 3 37.26 4.34 15.16
N VAL A 4 37.78 5.56 15.15
CA VAL A 4 37.02 6.82 15.10
C VAL A 4 37.56 7.70 13.97
N VAL A 5 36.65 8.39 13.26
CA VAL A 5 36.96 9.35 12.20
C VAL A 5 36.13 10.62 12.41
N TRP A 6 36.75 11.80 12.36
CA TRP A 6 36.04 13.07 12.46
C TRP A 6 35.18 13.32 11.23
N PHE A 7 34.03 14.00 11.37
CA PHE A 7 33.19 14.29 10.20
C PHE A 7 33.93 15.13 9.13
N GLU A 8 34.84 16.00 9.55
CA GLU A 8 35.73 16.79 8.66
C GLU A 8 36.69 15.92 7.82
N GLU A 9 36.86 14.65 8.16
CA GLU A 9 37.70 13.70 7.41
C GLU A 9 36.88 12.77 6.49
N LEU A 10 35.55 12.90 6.43
CA LEU A 10 34.64 12.02 5.70
C LEU A 10 34.03 12.70 4.47
N SER A 11 33.72 11.94 3.42
CA SER A 11 32.89 12.36 2.29
C SER A 11 31.77 11.37 1.99
N SER A 12 30.95 11.68 0.98
CA SER A 12 29.92 10.78 0.43
C SER A 12 30.45 9.44 -0.08
N ASP A 13 31.77 9.30 -0.31
CA ASP A 13 32.40 8.04 -0.72
C ASP A 13 32.68 7.09 0.47
N ASP A 14 32.59 7.58 1.71
CA ASP A 14 32.99 6.85 2.92
C ASP A 14 31.84 6.08 3.60
N VAL A 15 30.79 5.71 2.85
CA VAL A 15 29.61 4.98 3.37
C VAL A 15 30.00 3.65 4.03
N GLU A 16 31.01 2.94 3.50
CA GLU A 16 31.52 1.68 4.08
C GLU A 16 32.22 1.88 5.44
N ILE A 17 32.63 3.10 5.77
CA ILE A 17 33.35 3.45 7.00
C ILE A 17 32.39 4.08 8.02
N ALA A 18 31.59 5.05 7.59
CA ALA A 18 30.79 5.90 8.46
C ALA A 18 29.27 5.69 8.33
N GLY A 19 28.83 4.78 7.46
CA GLY A 19 27.41 4.62 7.12
C GLY A 19 26.87 5.81 6.33
N GLY A 20 25.64 5.69 5.83
CA GLY A 20 24.99 6.72 5.01
C GLY A 20 24.92 8.10 5.66
N LYS A 21 24.49 8.15 6.92
CA LYS A 21 24.33 9.40 7.69
C LYS A 21 25.68 10.02 8.01
N GLY A 22 26.67 9.22 8.42
CA GLY A 22 28.00 9.73 8.74
C GLY A 22 28.72 10.29 7.51
N ALA A 23 28.58 9.63 6.35
CA ALA A 23 29.10 10.08 5.07
C ALA A 23 28.41 11.39 4.60
N SER A 24 27.08 11.46 4.70
CA SER A 24 26.30 12.67 4.36
C SER A 24 26.69 13.87 5.24
N LEU A 25 26.87 13.67 6.55
CA LEU A 25 27.33 14.71 7.47
C LEU A 25 28.73 15.25 7.11
N GLY A 26 29.65 14.37 6.73
CA GLY A 26 30.99 14.77 6.28
C GLY A 26 30.95 15.53 4.96
N GLU A 27 30.14 15.08 4.00
CA GLU A 27 29.93 15.74 2.73
C GLU A 27 29.43 17.18 2.89
N MET A 28 28.42 17.39 3.76
CA MET A 28 27.91 18.73 4.05
C MET A 28 28.97 19.64 4.72
N ILE A 29 29.79 19.12 5.62
CA ILE A 29 30.88 19.89 6.25
C ILE A 29 31.92 20.32 5.23
N ASN A 30 32.29 19.44 4.30
CA ASN A 30 33.23 19.75 3.22
C ASN A 30 32.66 20.75 2.21
N ALA A 31 31.33 20.88 2.14
CA ALA A 31 30.62 21.88 1.35
C ALA A 31 30.49 23.26 2.04
N ASP A 32 31.22 23.49 3.14
CA ASP A 32 31.16 24.71 3.97
C ASP A 32 29.74 25.01 4.54
N LEU A 33 28.90 23.98 4.71
CA LEU A 33 27.57 24.11 5.32
C LEU A 33 27.63 24.05 6.86
N PRO A 34 26.70 24.72 7.57
CA PRO A 34 26.73 24.80 9.02
C PRO A 34 26.22 23.50 9.67
N VAL A 35 27.08 22.50 9.78
CA VAL A 35 26.77 21.23 10.44
C VAL A 35 27.37 21.20 11.85
N PRO A 36 26.67 20.67 12.87
CA PRO A 36 27.25 20.51 14.20
C PRO A 36 28.45 19.54 14.18
N PRO A 37 29.57 19.88 14.83
CA PRO A 37 30.77 19.07 14.80
C PRO A 37 30.58 17.73 15.52
N GLY A 38 31.35 16.73 15.12
CA GLY A 38 31.28 15.39 15.68
C GLY A 38 32.22 14.40 15.00
N PHE A 39 32.06 13.13 15.33
CA PHE A 39 32.86 12.04 14.80
C PHE A 39 32.01 10.79 14.60
N ALA A 40 32.41 9.91 13.68
CA ALA A 40 31.82 8.60 13.49
C ALA A 40 32.65 7.52 14.18
N VAL A 41 31.99 6.67 14.96
CA VAL A 41 32.54 5.37 15.36
C VAL A 41 32.37 4.43 14.18
N THR A 42 33.48 4.02 13.58
CA THR A 42 33.50 3.37 12.27
C THR A 42 32.84 1.98 12.27
N ALA A 43 32.35 1.55 11.10
CA ALA A 43 31.88 0.18 10.88
C ALA A 43 32.95 -0.87 11.23
N GLN A 44 34.23 -0.55 11.02
CA GLN A 44 35.35 -1.41 11.39
C GLN A 44 35.58 -1.50 12.90
N ALA A 45 35.19 -0.49 13.68
CA ALA A 45 35.22 -0.56 15.14
C ALA A 45 34.17 -1.56 15.67
N TYR A 46 32.97 -1.60 15.05
CA TYR A 46 31.97 -2.62 15.33
C TYR A 46 32.45 -4.02 14.94
N GLU A 47 33.00 -4.17 13.74
CA GLU A 47 33.59 -5.44 13.26
C GLU A 47 34.66 -5.98 14.23
N LYS A 48 35.52 -5.07 14.72
CA LYS A 48 36.55 -5.40 15.70
C LYS A 48 35.96 -5.78 17.06
N PHE A 49 34.92 -5.07 17.51
CA PHE A 49 34.21 -5.38 18.75
C PHE A 49 33.65 -6.81 18.72
N VAL A 50 32.89 -7.19 17.68
CA VAL A 50 32.28 -8.54 17.61
C VAL A 50 33.31 -9.66 17.51
N LYS A 51 34.45 -9.40 16.83
CA LYS A 51 35.56 -10.36 16.69
C LYS A 51 36.37 -10.54 17.98
N GLU A 52 36.79 -9.45 18.63
CA GLU A 52 37.64 -9.52 19.82
C GLU A 52 36.85 -9.87 21.10
N ALA A 53 35.56 -9.52 21.16
CA ALA A 53 34.66 -9.99 22.22
C ALA A 53 34.31 -11.48 22.07
N GLY A 54 34.56 -12.09 20.91
CA GLY A 54 34.31 -13.51 20.64
C GLY A 54 32.83 -13.86 20.55
N ILE A 55 31.98 -12.90 20.20
CA ILE A 55 30.52 -13.06 20.15
C ILE A 55 29.99 -13.37 18.75
N ILE A 56 30.80 -13.20 17.71
CA ILE A 56 30.36 -13.39 16.32
C ILE A 56 29.88 -14.81 16.05
N ASP A 57 30.60 -15.83 16.55
CA ASP A 57 30.23 -17.24 16.37
C ASP A 57 28.93 -17.57 17.10
N GLU A 58 28.75 -17.06 18.33
CA GLU A 58 27.53 -17.26 19.13
C GLU A 58 26.31 -16.58 18.50
N ILE A 59 26.49 -15.39 17.93
CA ILE A 59 25.43 -14.68 17.19
C ILE A 59 25.05 -15.46 15.93
N ASN A 60 26.02 -15.96 15.18
CA ASN A 60 25.78 -16.73 13.95
C ASN A 60 25.09 -18.07 14.23
N ASP A 61 25.48 -18.78 15.30
CA ASP A 61 24.82 -20.03 15.71
C ASP A 61 23.34 -19.78 16.07
N LEU A 62 23.06 -18.71 16.82
CA LEU A 62 21.69 -18.32 17.19
C LEU A 62 20.86 -17.94 15.96
N LEU A 63 21.45 -17.24 15.00
CA LEU A 63 20.77 -16.85 13.75
C LEU A 63 20.57 -18.04 12.79
N GLY A 64 21.49 -19.00 12.78
CA GLY A 64 21.36 -20.21 11.95
C GLY A 64 20.33 -21.23 12.44
N GLU A 65 19.95 -21.19 13.72
CA GLU A 65 18.95 -22.09 14.32
C GLU A 65 17.52 -21.52 14.32
N VAL A 66 17.33 -20.22 14.06
CA VAL A 66 16.03 -19.57 14.17
C VAL A 66 15.24 -19.63 12.86
N ASP A 67 13.99 -20.09 12.94
CA ASP A 67 13.03 -19.94 11.84
C ASP A 67 12.48 -18.51 11.86
N VAL A 68 12.86 -17.68 10.90
CA VAL A 68 12.41 -16.28 10.83
C VAL A 68 10.92 -16.11 10.53
N ASP A 69 10.24 -17.16 10.06
CA ASP A 69 8.78 -17.15 9.90
C ASP A 69 8.03 -17.50 11.20
N ASP A 70 8.74 -17.95 12.24
CA ASP A 70 8.26 -18.11 13.61
C ASP A 70 8.58 -16.85 14.43
N SER A 71 7.55 -16.03 14.65
CA SER A 71 7.72 -14.72 15.29
C SER A 71 8.16 -14.80 16.76
N GLU A 72 7.76 -15.87 17.48
CA GLU A 72 8.14 -16.08 18.88
C GLU A 72 9.61 -16.50 18.98
N ALA A 73 10.05 -17.43 18.12
CA ALA A 73 11.44 -17.86 18.04
C ALA A 73 12.38 -16.72 17.59
N LEU A 74 11.93 -15.92 16.62
CA LEU A 74 12.67 -14.75 16.12
C LEU A 74 12.85 -13.69 17.20
N LYS A 75 11.78 -13.36 17.93
CA LYS A 75 11.83 -12.36 19.01
C LYS A 75 12.74 -12.80 20.15
N GLU A 76 12.62 -14.05 20.59
CA GLU A 76 13.51 -14.60 21.62
C GLU A 76 14.98 -14.56 21.19
N THR A 77 15.25 -14.91 19.93
CA THR A 77 16.61 -14.94 19.37
C THR A 77 17.18 -13.52 19.24
N GLY A 78 16.38 -12.58 18.74
CA GLY A 78 16.74 -11.16 18.68
C GLY A 78 17.04 -10.58 20.06
N GLU A 79 16.22 -10.84 21.07
CA GLU A 79 16.48 -10.41 22.45
C GLU A 79 17.76 -11.01 23.02
N LYS A 80 18.01 -12.31 22.81
CA LYS A 80 19.24 -13.00 23.24
C LYS A 80 20.48 -12.34 22.62
N ILE A 81 20.46 -12.10 21.30
CA ILE A 81 21.58 -11.49 20.59
C ILE A 81 21.83 -10.04 21.05
N ARG A 82 20.76 -9.24 21.22
CA ARG A 82 20.90 -7.86 21.74
C ARG A 82 21.52 -7.83 23.13
N ASN A 83 21.12 -8.75 24.01
CA ASN A 83 21.71 -8.87 25.35
C ASN A 83 23.19 -9.28 25.30
N ILE A 84 23.57 -10.21 24.41
CA ILE A 84 24.98 -10.59 24.18
C ILE A 84 25.81 -9.36 23.80
N VAL A 85 25.34 -8.54 22.86
CA VAL A 85 26.03 -7.31 22.44
C VAL A 85 26.16 -6.29 23.57
N LEU A 86 25.11 -6.12 24.39
CA LEU A 86 25.08 -5.15 25.49
C LEU A 86 25.94 -5.57 26.70
N GLU A 87 26.03 -6.87 27.00
CA GLU A 87 26.80 -7.40 28.12
C GLU A 87 28.28 -7.63 27.78
N SER A 88 28.61 -7.67 26.49
CA SER A 88 29.97 -7.88 26.00
C SER A 88 30.90 -6.71 26.29
N LYS A 89 32.14 -7.05 26.67
CA LYS A 89 33.14 -6.05 27.01
C LYS A 89 33.76 -5.46 25.75
N MET A 90 33.64 -4.14 25.58
CA MET A 90 34.29 -3.41 24.49
C MET A 90 35.83 -3.53 24.56
N PRO A 91 36.54 -3.78 23.44
CA PRO A 91 38.00 -3.75 23.39
C PRO A 91 38.55 -2.42 23.93
N GLU A 92 39.63 -2.49 24.72
CA GLU A 92 40.13 -1.33 25.47
C GLU A 92 40.64 -0.22 24.53
N ASP A 93 41.15 -0.56 23.36
CA ASP A 93 41.62 0.44 22.39
C ASP A 93 40.46 1.12 21.65
N VAL A 94 39.41 0.39 21.25
CA VAL A 94 38.16 0.98 20.73
C VAL A 94 37.53 1.90 21.76
N ARG A 95 37.46 1.44 23.02
CA ARG A 95 36.94 2.22 24.14
C ARG A 95 37.74 3.51 24.36
N GLN A 96 39.07 3.42 24.39
CA GLN A 96 39.93 4.57 24.63
C GLN A 96 39.86 5.57 23.47
N ASP A 97 39.84 5.12 22.22
CA ASP A 97 39.71 5.99 21.04
C ASP A 97 38.40 6.79 21.06
N ILE A 98 37.28 6.17 21.46
CA ILE A 98 35.98 6.85 21.61
C ILE A 98 36.01 7.89 22.73
N ILE A 99 36.60 7.53 23.88
CA ILE A 99 36.72 8.43 25.03
C ILE A 99 37.60 9.64 24.67
N ASP A 100 38.73 9.40 24.01
CA ASP A 100 39.67 10.44 23.61
C ASP A 100 39.03 11.40 22.61
N ALA A 101 38.29 10.88 21.61
CA ALA A 101 37.55 11.69 20.65
C ALA A 101 36.45 12.54 21.32
N TYR A 102 35.71 11.99 22.30
CA TYR A 102 34.70 12.74 23.04
C TYR A 102 35.29 13.83 23.94
N GLN A 103 36.42 13.55 24.58
CA GLN A 103 37.17 14.55 25.36
C GLN A 103 37.71 15.65 24.46
N GLU A 104 38.28 15.31 23.30
CA GLU A 104 38.75 16.27 22.33
C GLU A 104 37.59 17.14 21.78
N LEU A 105 36.43 16.55 21.49
CA LEU A 105 35.23 17.30 21.08
C LEU A 105 34.79 18.28 22.18
N SER A 106 34.80 17.84 23.43
CA SER A 106 34.49 18.67 24.60
C SER A 106 35.50 19.82 24.78
N GLU A 107 36.79 19.56 24.60
CA GLU A 107 37.84 20.58 24.66
C GLU A 107 37.71 21.61 23.54
N ARG A 108 37.43 21.17 22.29
CA ARG A 108 37.20 22.05 21.13
C ARG A 108 36.03 23.00 21.35
N LEU A 109 35.01 22.56 22.10
CA LEU A 109 33.78 23.32 22.37
C LEU A 109 33.77 24.01 23.75
N GLY A 110 34.87 23.95 24.51
CA GLY A 110 35.06 24.74 25.73
C GLY A 110 34.43 24.18 27.01
N GLY A 111 34.08 22.89 27.05
CA GLY A 111 33.50 22.23 28.23
C GLY A 111 32.87 20.87 27.89
N GLU A 112 32.37 20.14 28.90
CA GLU A 112 31.65 18.88 28.67
C GLU A 112 30.39 19.12 27.81
N VAL A 113 30.34 18.48 26.64
CA VAL A 113 29.26 18.68 25.66
C VAL A 113 28.24 17.56 25.67
N SER A 114 26.99 17.93 25.39
CA SER A 114 25.90 16.99 25.14
C SER A 114 25.94 16.55 23.67
N VAL A 115 25.80 15.25 23.41
CA VAL A 115 25.89 14.67 22.05
C VAL A 115 24.67 13.82 21.71
N ALA A 116 24.31 13.81 20.43
CA ALA A 116 23.41 12.85 19.83
C ALA A 116 24.21 11.64 19.33
N VAL A 117 23.78 10.44 19.68
CA VAL A 117 24.36 9.17 19.25
C VAL A 117 23.35 8.52 18.31
N ARG A 118 23.71 8.42 17.03
CA ARG A 118 22.83 7.93 15.96
C ARG A 118 23.40 6.65 15.39
N SER A 119 22.54 5.69 15.06
CA SER A 119 22.92 4.55 14.24
C SER A 119 22.97 4.93 12.75
N SER A 120 23.96 4.39 12.05
CA SER A 120 24.08 4.50 10.60
C SER A 120 24.62 3.20 10.01
N ALA A 121 23.73 2.40 9.40
CA ALA A 121 24.14 1.14 8.80
C ALA A 121 24.82 1.37 7.43
N THR A 122 25.77 0.51 7.06
CA THR A 122 26.47 0.62 5.76
C THR A 122 25.58 0.26 4.56
N ALA A 123 24.43 -0.37 4.81
CA ALA A 123 23.44 -0.79 3.81
C ALA A 123 22.13 0.04 3.87
N GLU A 124 22.12 1.16 4.59
CA GLU A 124 20.93 2.00 4.86
C GLU A 124 20.39 2.75 3.63
N ASP A 125 21.25 3.00 2.63
CA ASP A 125 20.94 3.80 1.43
C ASP A 125 20.84 2.97 0.13
N MET A 126 20.64 1.64 0.23
CA MET A 126 20.32 0.84 -0.96
C MET A 126 18.87 1.08 -1.40
N PRO A 127 18.56 1.20 -2.72
CA PRO A 127 17.22 1.53 -3.23
C PRO A 127 16.10 0.61 -2.69
N ASP A 128 16.41 -0.67 -2.46
CA ASP A 128 15.47 -1.68 -1.94
C ASP A 128 15.47 -1.82 -0.41
N ALA A 129 16.37 -1.13 0.29
CA ALA A 129 16.58 -1.27 1.74
C ALA A 129 16.25 0.02 2.48
N SER A 130 14.96 0.35 2.57
CA SER A 130 14.52 1.40 3.49
C SER A 130 14.57 0.89 4.95
N PHE A 131 15.74 1.00 5.58
CA PHE A 131 15.85 0.96 7.05
C PHE A 131 15.34 2.26 7.71
N ALA A 132 14.61 3.09 6.95
CA ALA A 132 14.04 4.36 7.40
C ALA A 132 13.08 4.15 8.59
N GLY A 133 13.32 4.90 9.67
CA GLY A 133 12.51 4.87 10.89
C GLY A 133 12.69 3.65 11.80
N GLN A 134 13.64 2.75 11.51
CA GLN A 134 13.85 1.52 12.29
C GLN A 134 15.05 1.55 13.25
N GLN A 135 15.80 2.65 13.30
CA GLN A 135 17.04 2.68 14.07
C GLN A 135 17.04 3.73 15.18
N GLU A 136 17.71 3.39 16.28
CA GLU A 136 17.67 4.12 17.55
C GLU A 136 18.58 5.36 17.52
N THR A 137 18.01 6.52 17.83
CA THR A 137 18.75 7.75 18.09
C THR A 137 18.64 8.09 19.57
N TYR A 138 19.79 8.36 20.20
CA TYR A 138 19.88 8.73 21.60
C TYR A 138 20.35 10.17 21.72
N LEU A 139 19.47 11.02 22.26
CA LEU A 139 19.72 12.46 22.40
C LEU A 139 20.26 12.80 23.80
N HIS A 140 20.88 13.97 23.90
CA HIS A 140 21.41 14.55 25.13
C HIS A 140 22.41 13.69 25.95
N ILE A 141 23.21 12.86 25.31
CA ILE A 141 24.16 11.99 26.00
C ILE A 141 25.35 12.80 26.54
N GLN A 142 25.68 12.61 27.82
CA GLN A 142 26.82 13.23 28.50
C GLN A 142 27.61 12.21 29.32
N GLY A 143 28.93 12.36 29.31
CA GLY A 143 29.86 11.55 30.09
C GLY A 143 30.27 10.24 29.40
N ASN A 144 31.54 9.87 29.61
CA ASN A 144 32.21 8.76 28.90
C ASN A 144 31.43 7.43 28.99
N GLU A 145 30.97 7.05 30.18
CA GLU A 145 30.29 5.76 30.39
C GLU A 145 28.91 5.71 29.72
N ASN A 146 28.18 6.82 29.72
CA ASN A 146 26.89 6.90 29.03
C ASN A 146 27.08 6.88 27.51
N LEU A 147 28.11 7.55 26.99
CA LEU A 147 28.45 7.51 25.56
C LEU A 147 28.73 6.08 25.09
N LEU A 148 29.64 5.37 25.78
CA LEU A 148 29.98 4.00 25.44
C LEU A 148 28.76 3.07 25.46
N LYS A 149 27.91 3.21 26.49
CA LYS A 149 26.69 2.41 26.61
C LYS A 149 25.72 2.64 25.46
N ASN A 150 25.52 3.90 25.03
CA ASN A 150 24.61 4.20 23.93
C ASN A 150 25.19 3.82 22.55
N ILE A 151 26.52 3.84 22.40
CA ILE A 151 27.17 3.28 21.20
C ILE A 151 26.92 1.77 21.09
N GLN A 152 27.05 1.02 22.19
CA GLN A 152 26.72 -0.42 22.20
C GLN A 152 25.23 -0.69 21.97
N ARG A 153 24.34 0.22 22.41
CA ARG A 153 22.91 0.14 22.09
C ARG A 153 22.65 0.30 20.59
N CYS A 154 23.26 1.30 19.95
CA CYS A 154 23.22 1.44 18.49
C CYS A 154 23.77 0.18 17.79
N TRP A 155 24.85 -0.43 18.28
CA TRP A 155 25.33 -1.70 17.73
C TRP A 155 24.35 -2.85 17.91
N SER A 156 23.65 -2.90 19.06
CA SER A 156 22.62 -3.92 19.31
C SER A 156 21.38 -3.73 18.42
N SER A 157 21.09 -2.51 17.95
CA SER A 157 19.92 -2.25 17.12
C SER A 157 20.01 -2.90 15.74
N LEU A 158 21.19 -3.34 15.30
CA LEU A 158 21.32 -4.25 14.15
C LEU A 158 20.51 -5.53 14.34
N PHE A 159 20.30 -6.00 15.56
CA PHE A 159 19.64 -7.27 15.85
C PHE A 159 18.21 -7.09 16.39
N THR A 160 17.51 -6.05 15.95
CA THR A 160 16.06 -5.95 16.15
C THR A 160 15.33 -7.02 15.33
N ASP A 161 14.16 -7.44 15.79
CA ASP A 161 13.40 -8.54 15.20
C ASP A 161 13.10 -8.26 13.71
N ARG A 162 12.75 -6.99 13.40
CA ARG A 162 12.51 -6.52 12.04
C ARG A 162 13.79 -6.51 11.18
N ALA A 163 14.94 -6.15 11.75
CA ALA A 163 16.22 -6.15 11.03
C ALA A 163 16.75 -7.57 10.77
N ILE A 164 16.55 -8.50 11.70
CA ILE A 164 16.89 -9.93 11.52
C ILE A 164 15.99 -10.54 10.44
N PHE A 165 14.66 -10.39 10.58
CA PHE A 165 13.67 -10.89 9.61
C PHE A 165 13.96 -10.37 8.20
N TYR A 166 14.22 -9.07 8.08
CA TYR A 166 14.51 -8.45 6.80
C TYR A 166 15.80 -9.01 6.18
N ARG A 167 16.88 -9.16 6.94
CA ARG A 167 18.13 -9.71 6.41
C ARG A 167 17.98 -11.17 5.94
N GLU A 168 17.30 -12.00 6.72
CA GLU A 168 17.04 -13.39 6.37
C GLU A 168 16.10 -13.52 5.16
N LYS A 169 15.04 -12.70 5.07
CA LYS A 169 14.14 -12.71 3.89
C LYS A 169 14.80 -12.21 2.61
N ASN A 170 15.84 -11.41 2.70
CA ASN A 170 16.60 -10.89 1.57
C ASN A 170 17.94 -11.62 1.36
N ASP A 171 18.17 -12.73 2.07
CA ASP A 171 19.37 -13.58 1.93
C ASP A 171 20.70 -12.82 2.13
N TYR A 172 20.69 -11.80 3.01
CA TYR A 172 21.88 -11.06 3.41
C TYR A 172 22.64 -11.82 4.49
N ALA A 173 23.91 -12.14 4.24
CA ALA A 173 24.76 -12.72 5.27
C ALA A 173 24.86 -11.74 6.45
N HIS A 174 24.55 -12.22 7.66
CA HIS A 174 24.54 -11.41 8.87
C HIS A 174 25.90 -10.77 9.20
N GLU A 175 26.97 -11.36 8.69
CA GLU A 175 28.36 -10.87 8.81
C GLU A 175 28.71 -9.72 7.85
N ASP A 176 27.92 -9.50 6.79
CA ASP A 176 28.20 -8.49 5.75
C ASP A 176 27.58 -7.11 6.05
N VAL A 177 26.64 -7.03 7.01
CA VAL A 177 25.97 -5.78 7.38
C VAL A 177 26.66 -5.15 8.59
N LEU A 178 27.46 -4.13 8.33
CA LEU A 178 28.14 -3.36 9.37
C LEU A 178 27.33 -2.12 9.78
N ILE A 179 27.63 -1.60 10.96
CA ILE A 179 27.02 -0.38 11.50
C ILE A 179 28.09 0.59 12.00
N SER A 180 27.96 1.82 11.56
CA SER A 180 28.66 2.99 12.11
C SER A 180 27.75 3.71 13.10
N VAL A 181 28.36 4.44 14.03
CA VAL A 181 27.63 5.26 15.00
C VAL A 181 28.15 6.70 14.96
N PRO A 182 27.49 7.59 14.19
CA PRO A 182 27.72 9.03 14.28
C PRO A 182 27.44 9.59 15.67
N VAL A 183 28.42 10.28 16.24
CA VAL A 183 28.35 11.02 17.51
C VAL A 183 28.49 12.50 17.21
N GLN A 184 27.38 13.23 17.30
CA GLN A 184 27.28 14.63 16.89
C GLN A 184 26.99 15.54 18.07
N LYS A 185 27.56 16.76 18.11
CA LYS A 185 27.16 17.79 19.09
C LYS A 185 25.64 17.98 19.03
N MET A 186 24.97 17.87 20.18
CA MET A 186 23.55 18.18 20.30
C MET A 186 23.34 19.69 20.12
N VAL A 187 22.33 20.07 19.34
CA VAL A 187 21.84 21.45 19.20
C VAL A 187 20.61 21.56 20.11
N ASP A 188 20.68 22.37 21.16
CA ASP A 188 19.57 22.56 22.11
C ASP A 188 18.59 23.58 21.51
N SER A 189 17.79 23.11 20.55
CA SER A 189 17.14 24.03 19.62
C SER A 189 15.91 24.73 20.18
N GLU A 190 15.81 26.05 19.94
CA GLU A 190 14.59 26.81 20.21
C GLU A 190 13.57 26.65 19.07
N LYS A 191 14.06 26.45 17.85
CA LYS A 191 13.32 26.22 16.62
C LYS A 191 13.99 25.11 15.82
N ALA A 192 13.20 24.22 15.23
CA ALA A 192 13.73 23.17 14.37
C ALA A 192 12.66 22.74 13.36
N GLY A 193 13.09 22.05 12.32
CA GLY A 193 12.18 21.62 11.28
C GLY A 193 12.83 20.96 10.10
N VAL A 194 12.10 20.93 8.99
CA VAL A 194 12.48 20.29 7.74
C VAL A 194 12.45 21.32 6.61
N LEU A 195 13.36 21.17 5.66
CA LEU A 195 13.51 22.01 4.49
C LEU A 195 13.51 21.14 3.24
N PHE A 196 12.66 21.49 2.28
CA PHE A 196 12.62 20.90 0.95
C PHE A 196 13.10 21.93 -0.07
N THR A 197 14.13 21.59 -0.84
CA THR A 197 14.67 22.51 -1.86
C THR A 197 13.82 22.58 -3.12
N SER A 198 12.69 21.86 -3.20
CA SER A 198 11.69 22.00 -4.25
C SER A 198 10.31 21.75 -3.65
N HIS A 199 9.28 22.39 -4.18
CA HIS A 199 7.94 22.30 -3.64
C HIS A 199 7.40 20.85 -3.75
N PRO A 200 7.18 20.14 -2.64
CA PRO A 200 6.98 18.69 -2.64
C PRO A 200 5.67 18.25 -3.31
N SER A 201 4.71 19.16 -3.52
CA SER A 201 3.43 18.86 -4.20
C SER A 201 3.33 19.34 -5.65
N THR A 202 4.20 20.25 -6.09
CA THR A 202 4.13 20.86 -7.44
C THR A 202 5.39 20.60 -8.26
N GLY A 203 6.50 20.21 -7.62
CA GLY A 203 7.79 20.04 -8.27
C GLY A 203 8.50 21.34 -8.60
N ASP A 204 7.94 22.50 -8.23
CA ASP A 204 8.53 23.81 -8.50
C ASP A 204 9.94 23.90 -7.88
N ARG A 205 10.95 24.10 -8.72
CA ARG A 205 12.35 24.22 -8.34
C ARG A 205 12.80 25.66 -8.10
N ASP A 206 11.95 26.65 -8.28
CA ASP A 206 12.26 28.03 -7.90
C ASP A 206 11.84 28.32 -6.45
N GLN A 207 11.21 27.36 -5.78
CA GLN A 207 10.71 27.50 -4.42
C GLN A 207 11.41 26.55 -3.43
N VAL A 208 11.60 27.03 -2.21
CA VAL A 208 12.00 26.24 -1.04
C VAL A 208 10.82 26.19 -0.07
N VAL A 209 10.47 25.00 0.39
CA VAL A 209 9.44 24.82 1.41
C VAL A 209 10.10 24.52 2.75
N VAL A 210 9.83 25.36 3.74
CA VAL A 210 10.35 25.23 5.09
C VAL A 210 9.22 24.94 6.05
N GLU A 211 9.30 23.81 6.74
CA GLU A 211 8.42 23.47 7.85
C GLU A 211 9.14 23.74 9.17
N ALA A 212 8.49 24.42 10.11
CA ALA A 212 9.11 24.84 11.36
C ALA A 212 8.20 24.62 12.58
N ASN A 213 8.78 24.13 13.68
CA ASN A 213 8.14 24.08 14.99
C ASN A 213 9.08 24.58 16.09
N TRP A 214 8.50 24.90 17.25
CA TRP A 214 9.23 25.26 18.45
C TRP A 214 9.87 24.02 19.11
N GLY A 215 11.06 24.17 19.69
CA GLY A 215 11.79 23.11 20.40
C GLY A 215 12.62 22.21 19.48
N LEU A 216 12.81 20.96 19.88
CA LEU A 216 13.54 19.95 19.11
C LEU A 216 12.73 19.47 17.89
N GLY A 217 13.42 19.19 16.78
CA GLY A 217 12.80 18.85 15.48
C GLY A 217 12.09 17.49 15.43
N GLU A 218 12.14 16.70 16.50
CA GLU A 218 11.55 15.36 16.59
C GLU A 218 10.04 15.35 16.30
N THR A 219 9.31 16.41 16.69
CA THR A 219 7.86 16.50 16.46
C THR A 219 7.50 16.75 14.99
N VAL A 220 8.38 17.43 14.24
CA VAL A 220 8.19 17.71 12.80
C VAL A 220 8.52 16.46 11.99
N VAL A 221 9.67 15.83 12.27
CA VAL A 221 10.13 14.63 11.56
C VAL A 221 9.22 13.42 11.79
N SER A 222 8.63 13.30 12.99
CA SER A 222 7.65 12.25 13.30
C SER A 222 6.22 12.56 12.80
N GLY A 223 5.96 13.80 12.36
CA GLY A 223 4.63 14.26 11.95
C GLY A 223 3.59 14.28 13.09
N SER A 224 4.06 14.34 14.35
CA SER A 224 3.19 14.39 15.54
C SER A 224 2.50 15.74 15.72
N VAL A 225 3.03 16.79 15.09
CA VAL A 225 2.49 18.15 15.13
C VAL A 225 2.21 18.69 13.72
N THR A 226 1.29 19.64 13.59
CA THR A 226 1.18 20.47 12.37
C THR A 226 2.11 21.69 12.54
N PRO A 227 3.27 21.73 11.84
CA PRO A 227 4.22 22.84 11.91
C PRO A 227 3.73 24.07 11.14
N ASP A 228 4.42 25.19 11.27
CA ASP A 228 4.27 26.30 10.33
C ASP A 228 4.95 25.94 9.00
N THR A 229 4.31 26.26 7.88
CA THR A 229 4.86 26.04 6.53
C THR A 229 5.11 27.38 5.86
N TYR A 230 6.32 27.57 5.35
CA TYR A 230 6.77 28.75 4.63
C TYR A 230 7.20 28.34 3.23
N VAL A 231 6.59 28.94 2.21
CA VAL A 231 7.03 28.81 0.82
C VAL A 231 7.86 30.03 0.51
N VAL A 232 9.14 29.84 0.21
CA VAL A 232 10.13 30.90 0.03
C VAL A 232 10.69 30.84 -1.38
N ASP A 233 10.76 31.97 -2.05
CA ASP A 233 11.41 32.09 -3.35
C ASP A 233 12.93 31.89 -3.20
N LYS A 234 13.50 30.98 -3.99
CA LYS A 234 14.88 30.50 -3.82
C LYS A 234 15.93 31.55 -4.21
N GLU A 235 15.60 32.47 -5.12
CA GLU A 235 16.52 33.51 -5.58
C GLU A 235 16.49 34.77 -4.72
N SER A 236 15.28 35.28 -4.44
CA SER A 236 15.07 36.52 -3.70
C SER A 236 15.10 36.32 -2.18
N GLY A 237 14.77 35.11 -1.70
CA GLY A 237 14.58 34.82 -0.28
C GLY A 237 13.28 35.40 0.28
N GLU A 238 12.38 35.91 -0.56
CA GLU A 238 11.08 36.44 -0.12
C GLU A 238 10.10 35.30 0.21
N ILE A 239 9.37 35.45 1.31
CA ILE A 239 8.29 34.53 1.67
C ILE A 239 7.10 34.78 0.74
N LEU A 240 6.79 33.80 -0.09
CA LEU A 240 5.66 33.81 -1.03
C LEU A 240 4.36 33.45 -0.31
N GLU A 241 4.41 32.44 0.56
CA GLU A 241 3.25 31.96 1.30
C GLU A 241 3.64 31.57 2.73
N THR A 242 2.73 31.81 3.68
CA THR A 242 2.86 31.33 5.06
C THR A 242 1.57 30.71 5.56
N THR A 243 1.67 29.47 6.04
CA THR A 243 0.58 28.76 6.71
C THR A 243 0.97 28.52 8.16
N ILE A 244 0.13 28.99 9.09
CA ILE A 244 0.35 28.82 10.54
C ILE A 244 -0.27 27.50 10.99
N GLY A 245 0.56 26.59 11.48
CA GLY A 245 0.16 25.32 12.05
C GLY A 245 -0.36 25.45 13.49
N SER A 246 -1.06 24.41 13.96
CA SER A 246 -1.63 24.35 15.31
C SER A 246 -0.57 24.28 16.42
N LYS A 247 0.63 23.73 16.10
CA LYS A 247 1.81 23.67 16.97
C LYS A 247 1.46 23.23 18.40
N GLU A 248 0.66 22.19 18.58
CA GLU A 248 0.06 21.86 19.88
C GLU A 248 1.08 21.33 20.90
N GLU A 249 2.18 20.73 20.42
CA GLU A 249 3.22 20.08 21.21
C GLU A 249 4.63 20.58 20.87
N ILE A 250 5.49 20.61 21.88
CA ILE A 250 6.93 20.89 21.79
C ILE A 250 7.71 19.82 22.53
N VAL A 251 8.85 19.41 21.99
CA VAL A 251 9.87 18.63 22.71
C VAL A 251 10.95 19.58 23.18
N VAL A 252 11.22 19.59 24.48
CA VAL A 252 12.27 20.42 25.08
C VAL A 252 13.12 19.59 26.03
N ARG A 253 14.35 20.03 26.27
CA ARG A 253 15.22 19.42 27.29
C ARG A 253 14.64 19.62 28.70
N ASP A 254 14.63 18.57 29.51
CA ASP A 254 14.23 18.64 30.92
C ASP A 254 15.38 19.23 31.79
N PRO A 255 15.16 20.33 32.52
CA PRO A 255 16.20 20.97 33.34
C PRO A 255 16.68 20.14 34.55
N GLU A 256 15.89 19.16 35.02
CA GLU A 256 16.23 18.36 36.21
C GLU A 256 16.87 17.00 35.87
N GLY A 257 16.52 16.38 34.74
CA GLY A 257 17.01 15.05 34.33
C GLY A 257 17.94 15.01 33.12
N GLY A 258 17.98 16.07 32.29
CA GLY A 258 18.81 16.11 31.08
C GLY A 258 18.28 15.32 29.88
N GLU A 259 17.17 14.59 30.03
CA GLU A 259 16.45 13.88 28.97
C GLU A 259 15.45 14.82 28.24
N THR A 260 14.93 14.40 27.09
CA THR A 260 13.88 15.12 26.37
C THR A 260 12.51 14.95 27.07
N ALA A 261 11.68 15.99 27.05
CA ALA A 261 10.33 15.96 27.59
C ALA A 261 9.34 16.61 26.62
N GLU A 262 8.28 15.87 26.30
CA GLU A 262 7.13 16.37 25.56
C GLU A 262 6.28 17.27 26.46
N LYS A 263 5.96 18.47 25.96
CA LYS A 263 5.12 19.45 26.66
C LYS A 263 4.13 20.07 25.68
N SER A 264 2.95 20.41 26.20
CA SER A 264 2.01 21.25 25.46
C SER A 264 2.63 22.62 25.18
N THR A 265 2.60 23.05 23.92
CA THR A 265 3.04 24.38 23.52
C THR A 265 2.20 25.45 24.23
N PRO A 266 2.80 26.48 24.85
CA PRO A 266 2.07 27.59 25.44
C PRO A 266 1.13 28.25 24.42
N SER A 267 -0.11 28.58 24.82
CA SER A 267 -1.13 29.11 23.91
C SER A 267 -0.68 30.35 23.13
N GLU A 268 0.17 31.19 23.73
CA GLU A 268 0.75 32.37 23.08
C GLU A 268 1.69 32.02 21.92
N LYS A 269 2.43 30.91 22.02
CA LYS A 269 3.36 30.43 20.96
C LYS A 269 2.66 29.69 19.81
N ARG A 270 1.44 29.17 20.03
CA ARG A 270 0.68 28.43 19.02
C ARG A 270 0.22 29.31 17.86
N GLU A 271 -0.15 30.55 18.15
CA GLU A 271 -0.63 31.52 17.16
C GLU A 271 0.50 32.37 16.55
N MET A 272 1.73 32.27 17.08
CA MET A 272 2.90 32.98 16.56
C MET A 272 3.56 32.20 15.41
N GLN A 273 4.10 32.94 14.45
CA GLN A 273 5.05 32.43 13.46
C GLN A 273 6.34 31.97 14.17
N VAL A 274 6.82 30.79 13.80
CA VAL A 274 8.09 30.23 14.33
C VAL A 274 9.30 30.97 13.74
N LEU A 275 9.32 31.12 12.41
CA LEU A 275 10.38 31.81 11.66
C LEU A 275 10.00 33.25 11.36
N ASP A 276 11.00 34.14 11.43
CA ASP A 276 10.92 35.47 10.82
C ASP A 276 11.45 35.50 9.37
N GLU A 277 11.33 36.66 8.71
CA GLU A 277 11.74 36.83 7.32
C GLU A 277 13.25 36.63 7.11
N GLU A 278 14.09 36.98 8.08
CA GLU A 278 15.55 36.84 7.98
C GLU A 278 15.96 35.37 8.11
N GLU A 279 15.36 34.65 9.04
CA GLU A 279 15.60 33.21 9.24
C GLU A 279 15.07 32.36 8.07
N ALA A 280 13.90 32.68 7.52
CA ALA A 280 13.35 32.01 6.34
C ALA A 280 14.24 32.20 5.10
N ALA A 281 14.78 33.42 4.90
CA ALA A 281 15.71 33.71 3.82
C ALA A 281 17.06 32.99 4.02
N GLU A 282 17.56 32.92 5.26
CA GLU A 282 18.79 32.16 5.58
C GLU A 282 18.61 30.67 5.26
N LEU A 283 17.47 30.08 5.63
CA LEU A 283 17.15 28.68 5.30
C LEU A 283 17.04 28.44 3.80
N ALA A 284 16.40 29.34 3.05
CA ALA A 284 16.34 29.26 1.60
C ALA A 284 17.73 29.30 0.94
N ASP A 285 18.64 30.17 1.42
CA ASP A 285 20.03 30.21 0.94
C ASP A 285 20.80 28.92 1.26
N LEU A 286 20.60 28.36 2.46
CA LEU A 286 21.17 27.07 2.84
C LEU A 286 20.64 25.94 1.95
N GLY A 287 19.33 25.90 1.70
CA GLY A 287 18.69 24.96 0.78
C GLY A 287 19.25 25.05 -0.64
N ARG A 288 19.40 26.26 -1.16
CA ARG A 288 20.01 26.51 -2.48
C ARG A 288 21.46 26.03 -2.57
N LYS A 289 22.27 26.28 -1.54
CA LYS A 289 23.68 25.80 -1.49
C LYS A 289 23.73 24.28 -1.46
N LEU A 290 22.84 23.67 -0.69
CA LEU A 290 22.77 22.22 -0.50
C LEU A 290 22.30 21.51 -1.78
N GLU A 291 21.24 21.98 -2.44
CA GLU A 291 20.81 21.47 -3.75
C GLU A 291 21.88 21.65 -4.82
N LYS A 292 22.53 22.81 -4.88
CA LYS A 292 23.63 23.08 -5.82
C LYS A 292 24.82 22.14 -5.60
N HIS A 293 25.08 21.75 -4.35
CA HIS A 293 26.17 20.83 -4.01
C HIS A 293 25.87 19.40 -4.48
N TYR A 294 24.63 18.93 -4.28
CA TYR A 294 24.23 17.55 -4.63
C TYR A 294 23.67 17.39 -6.05
N ASP A 295 23.50 18.50 -6.78
CA ASP A 295 22.97 18.58 -8.14
C ASP A 295 21.61 17.89 -8.30
N ARG A 296 20.76 17.98 -7.26
CA ARG A 296 19.40 17.45 -7.22
C ARG A 296 18.62 17.98 -6.01
N PRO A 297 17.27 17.98 -6.04
CA PRO A 297 16.46 18.41 -4.92
C PRO A 297 16.72 17.61 -3.63
N GLN A 298 16.77 18.30 -2.50
CA GLN A 298 17.10 17.73 -1.19
C GLN A 298 16.01 17.99 -0.15
N ASP A 299 15.85 17.02 0.73
CA ASP A 299 15.14 17.05 2.00
C ASP A 299 16.19 17.15 3.11
N ALA A 300 16.17 18.24 3.88
CA ALA A 300 17.16 18.54 4.92
C ALA A 300 16.49 18.87 6.26
N GLU A 301 17.01 18.29 7.34
CA GLU A 301 16.61 18.61 8.71
C GLU A 301 17.50 19.73 9.25
N TRP A 302 16.89 20.71 9.93
CA TRP A 302 17.59 21.86 10.49
C TRP A 302 17.17 22.15 11.93
N ALA A 303 18.08 22.77 12.68
CA ALA A 303 17.89 23.14 14.09
C ALA A 303 18.62 24.46 14.39
N GLU A 304 18.00 25.33 15.18
CA GLU A 304 18.53 26.65 15.52
C GLU A 304 18.88 26.74 17.01
N GLU A 305 20.10 27.20 17.32
CA GLU A 305 20.59 27.46 18.69
C GLU A 305 21.33 28.80 18.75
N ASP A 306 20.96 29.67 19.70
CA ASP A 306 21.56 30.99 19.95
C ASP A 306 21.60 31.93 18.72
N GLY A 307 20.56 31.90 17.89
CA GLY A 307 20.42 32.67 16.66
C GLY A 307 21.23 32.12 15.48
N LYS A 308 21.64 30.84 15.54
CA LYS A 308 22.43 30.19 14.48
C LYS A 308 21.78 28.89 14.03
N ILE A 309 21.56 28.80 12.71
CA ILE A 309 20.95 27.65 12.07
C ILE A 309 22.02 26.59 11.74
N TYR A 310 21.70 25.35 12.05
CA TYR A 310 22.50 24.18 11.77
C TYR A 310 21.72 23.16 10.93
N LEU A 311 22.37 22.56 9.94
CA LEU A 311 21.86 21.40 9.22
C LEU A 311 22.27 20.12 9.94
N VAL A 312 21.30 19.32 10.34
CA VAL A 312 21.53 18.12 11.16
C VAL A 312 21.42 16.81 10.36
N GLN A 313 20.78 16.84 9.19
CA GLN A 313 20.71 15.72 8.24
C GLN A 313 20.29 16.21 6.84
N SER A 314 20.67 15.48 5.78
CA SER A 314 20.17 15.73 4.43
C SER A 314 20.14 14.45 3.58
N ARG A 315 19.14 14.37 2.68
CA ARG A 315 18.93 13.29 1.70
C ARG A 315 18.21 13.79 0.45
N PRO A 316 18.28 13.09 -0.70
CA PRO A 316 17.55 13.46 -1.92
C PRO A 316 16.02 13.35 -1.79
N ILE A 317 15.26 14.25 -2.43
CA ILE A 317 13.80 14.10 -2.60
C ILE A 317 13.54 13.08 -3.72
N THR A 318 12.82 11.99 -3.42
CA THR A 318 12.57 10.89 -4.37
C THR A 318 11.22 10.98 -5.09
N VAL A 319 10.35 11.93 -4.72
CA VAL A 319 8.95 12.02 -5.19
C VAL A 319 8.79 12.96 -6.40
N LEU A 320 9.82 13.73 -6.77
CA LEU A 320 9.71 14.87 -7.69
C LEU A 320 10.23 14.61 -9.13
N TYR A 321 10.46 13.36 -9.54
CA TYR A 321 10.86 13.08 -10.92
C TYR A 321 9.63 12.91 -11.82
N GLY A 322 9.00 14.03 -12.14
CA GLY A 322 8.22 14.28 -13.36
C GLY A 322 8.84 15.50 -14.04
N GLU A 323 8.96 15.48 -15.37
CA GLU A 323 9.76 16.40 -16.18
C GLU A 323 9.39 17.88 -15.99
N GLU A 324 10.40 18.76 -16.05
CA GLU A 324 10.27 20.21 -15.99
C GLU A 324 9.75 20.77 -17.32
N GLU A 325 8.60 21.46 -17.32
CA GLU A 325 8.16 22.30 -18.43
C GLU A 325 8.93 23.63 -18.41
N GLU A 326 9.74 23.91 -19.44
CA GLU A 326 10.25 25.25 -19.73
C GLU A 326 9.13 26.14 -20.30
N GLU A 327 9.00 27.34 -19.76
CA GLU A 327 8.14 28.40 -20.31
C GLU A 327 8.66 28.87 -21.68
N GLU A 328 7.99 28.51 -22.78
CA GLU A 328 8.07 29.25 -24.06
C GLU A 328 6.69 29.54 -24.70
N GLU A 329 6.69 30.53 -25.58
CA GLU A 329 5.62 31.47 -25.91
C GLU A 329 4.31 30.91 -26.49
N LYS A 330 3.19 31.53 -26.06
CA LYS A 330 1.80 31.33 -26.50
C LYS A 330 1.61 31.23 -28.03
N ALA A 331 1.08 30.09 -28.47
CA ALA A 331 0.18 29.99 -29.62
C ALA A 331 -1.30 29.81 -29.14
N GLU A 332 -2.27 30.25 -29.94
CA GLU A 332 -3.69 30.35 -29.54
C GLU A 332 -4.34 28.97 -29.30
N ALA A 333 -4.41 28.56 -28.02
CA ALA A 333 -5.18 27.42 -27.54
C ALA A 333 -6.70 27.60 -27.79
N PRO A 334 -7.48 26.52 -27.95
CA PRO A 334 -8.94 26.60 -28.01
C PRO A 334 -9.50 27.21 -26.73
N THR A 335 -9.95 28.47 -26.81
CA THR A 335 -10.33 29.28 -25.63
C THR A 335 -11.71 28.95 -25.05
N GLU A 336 -12.54 28.15 -25.72
CA GLU A 336 -13.92 27.89 -25.28
C GLU A 336 -14.01 26.53 -24.57
N VAL A 337 -13.97 26.56 -23.24
CA VAL A 337 -14.34 25.42 -22.37
C VAL A 337 -15.84 25.16 -22.56
N LEU A 338 -16.20 23.97 -23.03
CA LEU A 338 -17.59 23.54 -23.20
C LEU A 338 -18.15 22.98 -21.90
N VAL A 339 -17.37 22.14 -21.24
CA VAL A 339 -17.77 21.42 -20.04
C VAL A 339 -16.60 21.35 -19.07
N GLN A 340 -16.88 21.47 -17.78
CA GLN A 340 -15.89 21.41 -16.73
C GLN A 340 -16.32 20.37 -15.68
N GLY A 341 -15.39 19.50 -15.31
CA GLY A 341 -15.58 18.48 -14.28
C GLY A 341 -14.31 18.35 -13.42
N LEU A 342 -14.15 17.20 -12.79
CA LEU A 342 -12.99 16.86 -11.97
C LEU A 342 -12.03 16.01 -12.81
N GLY A 343 -10.76 16.42 -12.88
CA GLY A 343 -9.72 15.63 -13.52
C GLY A 343 -9.46 14.34 -12.73
N ALA A 344 -9.92 13.21 -13.25
CA ALA A 344 -9.80 11.93 -12.56
C ALA A 344 -8.52 11.18 -12.93
N SER A 345 -8.10 11.26 -14.19
CA SER A 345 -6.87 10.65 -14.70
C SER A 345 -6.16 11.67 -15.60
N PRO A 346 -4.85 11.91 -15.39
CA PRO A 346 -4.12 12.95 -16.09
C PRO A 346 -3.96 12.65 -17.58
N GLY A 347 -3.61 13.68 -18.34
CA GLY A 347 -3.35 13.61 -19.78
C GLY A 347 -4.35 14.43 -20.59
N ARG A 348 -3.97 14.77 -21.82
CA ARG A 348 -4.74 15.65 -22.71
C ARG A 348 -4.83 15.04 -24.09
N THR A 349 -6.04 14.93 -24.63
CA THR A 349 -6.27 14.28 -25.93
C THR A 349 -7.50 14.84 -26.61
N SER A 350 -7.59 14.65 -27.92
CA SER A 350 -8.71 15.12 -28.74
C SER A 350 -9.35 13.95 -29.48
N GLY A 351 -10.66 14.00 -29.65
CA GLY A 351 -11.39 12.96 -30.34
C GLY A 351 -12.84 13.33 -30.56
N LYS A 352 -13.60 12.41 -31.16
CA LYS A 352 -15.03 12.56 -31.39
C LYS A 352 -15.83 12.03 -30.22
N VAL A 353 -16.82 12.78 -29.78
CA VAL A 353 -17.73 12.38 -28.72
C VAL A 353 -18.61 11.21 -29.18
N LYS A 354 -18.65 10.14 -28.36
CA LYS A 354 -19.64 9.06 -28.44
C LYS A 354 -20.50 9.09 -27.18
N ILE A 355 -21.76 9.47 -27.34
CA ILE A 355 -22.63 9.78 -26.20
C ILE A 355 -23.53 8.60 -25.79
N ASN A 356 -23.51 8.29 -24.50
CA ASN A 356 -24.39 7.35 -23.77
C ASN A 356 -24.66 6.02 -24.53
N PRO A 357 -23.60 5.26 -24.92
CA PRO A 357 -23.79 3.97 -25.56
C PRO A 357 -24.43 2.98 -24.57
N SER A 358 -25.52 2.32 -24.97
CA SER A 358 -26.07 1.21 -24.16
C SER A 358 -25.10 0.02 -24.12
N ALA A 359 -25.30 -0.93 -23.20
CA ALA A 359 -24.42 -2.11 -23.09
C ALA A 359 -24.32 -2.94 -24.40
N ASP A 360 -25.38 -2.95 -25.22
CA ASP A 360 -25.41 -3.61 -26.54
C ASP A 360 -24.79 -2.73 -27.66
N GLU A 361 -24.40 -1.51 -27.34
CA GLU A 361 -23.88 -0.47 -28.25
C GLU A 361 -22.44 -0.03 -27.90
N ILE A 362 -21.80 -0.72 -26.95
CA ILE A 362 -20.40 -0.48 -26.53
C ILE A 362 -19.44 -0.51 -27.75
N ASP A 363 -19.76 -1.29 -28.79
CA ASP A 363 -19.01 -1.38 -30.04
C ASP A 363 -19.08 -0.12 -30.93
N ARG A 364 -19.90 0.88 -30.58
CA ARG A 364 -19.93 2.19 -31.26
C ARG A 364 -18.74 3.09 -30.90
N VAL A 365 -18.04 2.75 -29.81
CA VAL A 365 -16.84 3.47 -29.36
C VAL A 365 -15.64 2.87 -30.07
N GLU A 366 -15.08 3.62 -31.02
CA GLU A 366 -13.89 3.27 -31.78
C GLU A 366 -12.64 3.84 -31.11
N GLU A 367 -11.47 3.38 -31.55
CA GLU A 367 -10.19 3.87 -31.03
C GLU A 367 -9.99 5.35 -31.40
N GLY A 368 -9.64 6.19 -30.42
CA GLY A 368 -9.53 7.64 -30.62
C GLY A 368 -10.80 8.43 -30.27
N ASP A 369 -11.91 7.78 -29.94
CA ASP A 369 -13.15 8.47 -29.54
C ASP A 369 -13.12 8.96 -28.08
N ILE A 370 -13.92 9.98 -27.79
CA ILE A 370 -14.17 10.48 -26.43
C ILE A 370 -15.49 9.87 -25.96
N LEU A 371 -15.42 8.94 -25.00
CA LEU A 371 -16.61 8.33 -24.40
C LEU A 371 -17.28 9.34 -23.46
N VAL A 372 -18.49 9.77 -23.79
CA VAL A 372 -19.30 10.66 -22.94
C VAL A 372 -20.51 9.90 -22.43
N THR A 373 -20.72 9.82 -21.12
CA THR A 373 -21.85 9.07 -20.56
C THR A 373 -22.39 9.67 -19.27
N GLU A 374 -23.59 9.26 -18.85
CA GLU A 374 -24.08 9.58 -17.52
C GLU A 374 -23.17 8.94 -16.46
N MET A 375 -22.97 7.62 -16.48
CA MET A 375 -22.09 6.91 -15.55
C MET A 375 -21.44 5.69 -16.24
N THR A 376 -20.23 5.29 -15.84
CA THR A 376 -19.58 4.05 -16.32
C THR A 376 -19.99 2.85 -15.46
N ALA A 377 -20.25 1.69 -16.08
CA ALA A 377 -20.49 0.42 -15.40
C ALA A 377 -19.35 -0.58 -15.65
N PRO A 378 -19.16 -1.62 -14.82
CA PRO A 378 -18.11 -2.63 -15.00
C PRO A 378 -18.13 -3.30 -16.39
N ASP A 379 -19.31 -3.45 -16.98
CA ASP A 379 -19.47 -4.04 -18.31
C ASP A 379 -18.91 -3.14 -19.44
N TRP A 380 -18.55 -1.89 -19.15
CA TRP A 380 -18.11 -0.89 -20.12
C TRP A 380 -16.59 -0.81 -20.26
N VAL A 381 -15.84 -1.56 -19.44
CA VAL A 381 -14.37 -1.65 -19.51
C VAL A 381 -13.85 -1.87 -20.94
N PRO A 382 -14.48 -2.69 -21.81
CA PRO A 382 -14.04 -2.83 -23.20
C PRO A 382 -14.14 -1.55 -24.04
N ALA A 383 -15.18 -0.73 -23.87
CA ALA A 383 -15.30 0.56 -24.55
C ALA A 383 -14.37 1.60 -23.92
N MET A 384 -14.25 1.60 -22.59
CA MET A 384 -13.34 2.50 -21.86
C MET A 384 -11.89 2.31 -22.30
N ARG A 385 -11.48 1.06 -22.59
CA ARG A 385 -10.17 0.74 -23.15
C ARG A 385 -9.92 1.26 -24.57
N ARG A 386 -10.98 1.45 -25.36
CA ARG A 386 -10.89 1.97 -26.74
C ARG A 386 -10.94 3.49 -26.78
N ALA A 387 -11.64 4.10 -25.84
CA ALA A 387 -11.78 5.55 -25.78
C ALA A 387 -10.42 6.22 -25.52
N ALA A 388 -10.14 7.29 -26.26
CA ALA A 388 -8.99 8.16 -26.00
C ALA A 388 -9.17 8.96 -24.71
N ALA A 389 -10.40 9.37 -24.39
CA ALA A 389 -10.72 9.95 -23.08
C ALA A 389 -12.14 9.60 -22.64
N ILE A 390 -12.37 9.74 -21.33
CA ILE A 390 -13.66 9.42 -20.70
C ILE A 390 -14.20 10.67 -20.01
N VAL A 391 -15.42 11.07 -20.35
CA VAL A 391 -16.14 12.18 -19.73
C VAL A 391 -17.46 11.67 -19.15
N THR A 392 -17.73 11.93 -17.87
CA THR A 392 -19.01 11.49 -17.26
C THR A 392 -19.77 12.61 -16.57
N ASP A 393 -21.09 12.65 -16.77
CA ASP A 393 -22.00 13.58 -16.06
C ASP A 393 -22.04 13.24 -14.57
N GLU A 394 -22.25 11.97 -14.31
CA GLU A 394 -22.19 11.32 -13.02
C GLU A 394 -20.84 10.61 -12.92
N GLY A 395 -20.03 11.20 -12.09
CA GLY A 395 -18.78 10.65 -11.62
C GLY A 395 -18.41 11.41 -10.35
N GLY A 396 -19.44 11.71 -9.58
CA GLY A 396 -19.30 12.29 -8.28
C GLY A 396 -18.47 11.35 -7.45
N THR A 397 -17.45 11.89 -6.79
CA THR A 397 -16.95 11.27 -5.58
C THR A 397 -18.19 11.07 -4.69
N THR A 398 -18.55 9.81 -4.43
CA THR A 398 -19.62 9.39 -3.53
C THR A 398 -19.27 9.91 -2.15
N CYS A 399 -20.01 10.86 -1.56
CA CYS A 399 -19.49 11.53 -0.37
C CYS A 399 -20.40 11.58 0.86
N PHE A 400 -19.75 11.62 2.02
CA PHE A 400 -20.34 11.85 3.34
C PHE A 400 -19.87 13.16 3.95
N THR A 401 -20.62 13.74 4.89
CA THR A 401 -20.07 14.86 5.68
C THR A 401 -18.94 14.37 6.59
N GLY A 402 -17.99 15.26 6.92
CA GLY A 402 -16.74 14.91 7.62
C GLY A 402 -16.92 14.30 9.02
N ASP A 403 -18.07 14.49 9.65
CA ASP A 403 -18.49 13.90 10.93
C ASP A 403 -18.98 12.45 10.80
N THR A 404 -19.16 11.94 9.59
CA THR A 404 -19.57 10.56 9.35
C THR A 404 -18.49 9.61 9.80
N LYS A 405 -18.87 8.68 10.66
CA LYS A 405 -17.96 7.73 11.31
C LYS A 405 -17.71 6.53 10.40
N VAL A 406 -16.47 6.05 10.33
CA VAL A 406 -16.01 4.92 9.50
C VAL A 406 -15.37 3.89 10.41
N LEU A 407 -15.57 2.60 10.12
CA LEU A 407 -14.86 1.52 10.83
C LEU A 407 -13.44 1.36 10.28
N THR A 408 -12.44 1.65 11.11
CA THR A 408 -11.01 1.53 10.75
C THR A 408 -10.28 0.53 11.64
N ASP A 409 -9.04 0.20 11.29
CA ASP A 409 -8.15 -0.59 12.14
C ASP A 409 -7.66 0.15 13.39
N ARG A 410 -8.06 1.40 13.58
CA ARG A 410 -7.84 2.22 14.78
C ARG A 410 -9.15 2.55 15.52
N GLY A 411 -10.22 1.81 15.25
CA GLY A 411 -11.55 2.07 15.83
C GLY A 411 -12.46 2.90 14.92
N ILE A 412 -13.50 3.50 15.50
CA ILE A 412 -14.51 4.29 14.79
C ILE A 412 -14.07 5.75 14.72
N LEU A 413 -13.58 6.15 13.54
CA LEU A 413 -13.07 7.50 13.29
C LEU A 413 -13.99 8.29 12.36
N PRO A 414 -14.16 9.60 12.54
CA PRO A 414 -14.74 10.48 11.54
C PRO A 414 -13.97 10.41 10.22
N ILE A 415 -14.69 10.41 9.08
CA ILE A 415 -14.09 10.29 7.74
C ILE A 415 -13.06 11.38 7.43
N ARG A 416 -13.20 12.57 8.03
CA ARG A 416 -12.20 13.65 7.94
C ARG A 416 -10.84 13.25 8.56
N GLU A 417 -10.86 12.53 9.67
CA GLU A 417 -9.65 12.07 10.38
C GLU A 417 -9.05 10.87 9.66
N VAL A 418 -9.89 10.00 9.08
CA VAL A 418 -9.43 8.93 8.18
C VAL A 418 -8.61 9.51 7.03
N ARG A 419 -9.09 10.58 6.40
CA ARG A 419 -8.37 11.26 5.31
C ARG A 419 -6.99 11.78 5.74
N GLU A 420 -6.89 12.40 6.91
CA GLU A 420 -5.61 12.88 7.45
C GLU A 420 -4.60 11.73 7.65
N LEU A 421 -5.11 10.53 7.96
CA LEU A 421 -4.30 9.31 8.11
C LEU A 421 -3.92 8.64 6.78
N VAL A 422 -4.70 8.82 5.71
CA VAL A 422 -4.39 8.27 4.37
C VAL A 422 -3.06 8.84 3.85
N GLY A 423 -2.81 10.14 4.01
CA GLY A 423 -1.55 10.78 3.62
C GLY A 423 -0.31 10.25 4.36
N ARG A 424 -0.50 9.47 5.43
CA ARG A 424 0.54 8.86 6.27
C ARG A 424 0.73 7.35 5.99
N GLY A 425 0.04 6.81 4.97
CA GLY A 425 0.35 5.53 4.32
C GLY A 425 -0.16 4.22 4.94
N SER A 426 -0.98 4.24 6.01
CA SER A 426 -1.28 2.99 6.75
C SER A 426 -2.59 2.98 7.56
N ILE A 427 -3.73 3.23 6.90
CA ILE A 427 -5.06 2.97 7.50
C ILE A 427 -5.83 1.92 6.70
N ARG A 428 -6.52 1.02 7.42
CA ARG A 428 -7.40 0.01 6.83
C ARG A 428 -8.84 0.24 7.25
N VAL A 429 -9.77 -0.10 6.37
CA VAL A 429 -11.22 -0.10 6.64
C VAL A 429 -11.79 -1.49 6.46
N LEU A 430 -12.91 -1.75 7.12
CA LEU A 430 -13.62 -3.02 6.95
C LEU A 430 -14.49 -2.96 5.68
N THR A 431 -14.27 -3.92 4.78
CA THR A 431 -14.97 -4.13 3.52
C THR A 431 -15.66 -5.50 3.51
N PHE A 432 -16.46 -5.77 2.49
CA PHE A 432 -17.10 -7.06 2.26
C PHE A 432 -16.87 -7.50 0.83
N ASN A 433 -16.32 -8.70 0.65
CA ASN A 433 -16.20 -9.27 -0.68
C ASN A 433 -17.60 -9.60 -1.24
N GLU A 434 -17.91 -9.11 -2.43
CA GLU A 434 -19.26 -9.20 -3.04
C GLU A 434 -19.63 -10.66 -3.39
N ASP A 435 -18.63 -11.49 -3.65
CA ASP A 435 -18.78 -12.89 -4.05
C ASP A 435 -18.83 -13.90 -2.91
N SER A 436 -18.33 -13.55 -1.73
CA SER A 436 -18.37 -14.40 -0.53
C SER A 436 -19.24 -13.84 0.58
N PHE A 437 -19.51 -12.52 0.57
CA PHE A 437 -20.04 -11.74 1.68
C PHE A 437 -19.22 -11.85 2.97
N ALA A 438 -17.93 -12.19 2.84
CA ALA A 438 -17.01 -12.26 3.96
C ALA A 438 -16.44 -10.87 4.28
N PRO A 439 -16.31 -10.51 5.57
CA PRO A 439 -15.66 -9.26 5.97
C PRO A 439 -14.14 -9.34 5.76
N GLU A 440 -13.56 -8.29 5.19
CA GLU A 440 -12.13 -8.19 4.88
C GLU A 440 -11.60 -6.82 5.32
N TRP A 441 -10.36 -6.77 5.80
CA TRP A 441 -9.70 -5.50 6.11
C TRP A 441 -8.84 -5.10 4.93
N LYS A 442 -9.17 -3.98 4.28
CA LYS A 442 -8.50 -3.49 3.08
C LYS A 442 -7.89 -2.11 3.30
N ARG A 443 -6.83 -1.79 2.56
CA ARG A 443 -6.17 -0.49 2.66
C ARG A 443 -7.03 0.59 2.02
N VAL A 444 -6.98 1.78 2.61
CA VAL A 444 -7.49 2.99 1.97
C VAL A 444 -6.39 3.51 1.03
N LEU A 445 -6.69 3.59 -0.26
CA LEU A 445 -5.78 4.03 -1.32
C LEU A 445 -5.72 5.56 -1.45
N GLY A 446 -6.84 6.22 -1.16
CA GLY A 446 -7.00 7.65 -1.40
C GLY A 446 -8.22 8.22 -0.70
N SER A 447 -8.32 9.55 -0.69
CA SER A 447 -9.50 10.24 -0.21
C SER A 447 -9.69 11.56 -0.95
N THR A 448 -10.93 11.86 -1.31
CA THR A 448 -11.30 13.06 -2.06
C THR A 448 -12.24 13.95 -1.26
N LEU A 449 -12.25 15.25 -1.57
CA LEU A 449 -13.10 16.26 -0.94
C LEU A 449 -13.82 17.08 -2.02
N ARG A 450 -15.08 17.44 -1.76
CA ARG A 450 -15.78 18.44 -2.58
C ARG A 450 -16.87 19.15 -1.79
N LYS A 451 -17.50 20.15 -2.40
CA LYS A 451 -18.78 20.69 -1.91
C LYS A 451 -19.92 20.05 -2.70
N SER A 452 -20.96 19.58 -2.02
CA SER A 452 -22.14 19.01 -2.66
C SER A 452 -23.37 19.14 -1.76
N GLU A 453 -24.55 19.00 -2.36
CA GLU A 453 -25.82 18.97 -1.64
C GLU A 453 -25.95 17.69 -0.81
N VAL A 454 -26.24 17.85 0.48
CA VAL A 454 -26.33 16.73 1.42
C VAL A 454 -27.76 16.49 1.88
N TRP A 455 -28.21 15.23 1.79
CA TRP A 455 -29.45 14.77 2.38
C TRP A 455 -29.22 14.25 3.80
N GLU A 456 -30.12 14.59 4.70
CA GLU A 456 -30.24 13.91 5.99
C GLU A 456 -31.26 12.78 5.81
N VAL A 457 -30.78 11.54 5.96
CA VAL A 457 -31.60 10.33 5.80
C VAL A 457 -31.70 9.57 7.11
N ALA A 458 -32.90 9.10 7.44
CA ALA A 458 -33.14 8.28 8.62
C ALA A 458 -32.96 6.79 8.30
N VAL A 459 -32.23 6.10 9.17
CA VAL A 459 -31.95 4.66 9.07
C VAL A 459 -32.68 3.92 10.19
N SER A 460 -33.54 2.96 9.85
CA SER A 460 -34.24 2.15 10.86
C SER A 460 -34.76 0.82 10.34
N GLN A 461 -34.98 -0.15 11.23
CA GLN A 461 -35.59 -1.44 10.87
C GLN A 461 -37.02 -1.31 10.34
N THR A 462 -37.83 -0.45 10.97
CA THR A 462 -39.27 -0.33 10.69
C THR A 462 -39.60 0.74 9.66
N GLY A 463 -38.67 1.65 9.35
CA GLY A 463 -38.91 2.84 8.54
C GLY A 463 -39.67 3.96 9.27
N ARG A 464 -39.91 3.81 10.58
CA ARG A 464 -40.70 4.77 11.37
C ARG A 464 -39.85 5.74 12.19
N SER A 465 -38.67 5.32 12.63
CA SER A 465 -37.77 6.17 13.41
C SER A 465 -37.17 7.25 12.51
N LYS A 466 -37.00 8.46 13.08
CA LYS A 466 -36.40 9.61 12.42
C LYS A 466 -35.17 10.15 13.16
N GLN A 467 -34.76 9.50 14.25
CA GLN A 467 -33.71 10.00 15.14
C GLN A 467 -32.32 9.54 14.72
N ASN A 468 -32.21 8.29 14.24
CA ASN A 468 -30.94 7.76 13.78
C ASN A 468 -30.73 8.17 12.32
N THR A 469 -29.78 9.07 12.07
CA THR A 469 -29.60 9.70 10.76
C THR A 469 -28.20 9.48 10.18
N LEU A 470 -28.08 9.66 8.87
CA LEU A 470 -26.84 9.71 8.11
C LEU A 470 -26.91 10.96 7.21
N LYS A 471 -25.78 11.64 7.01
CA LYS A 471 -25.67 12.83 6.15
C LYS A 471 -24.82 12.46 4.94
N VAL A 472 -25.48 12.34 3.80
CA VAL A 472 -24.94 11.68 2.61
C VAL A 472 -25.48 12.35 1.36
N THR A 473 -24.68 12.38 0.29
CA THR A 473 -25.11 12.94 -1.00
C THR A 473 -26.13 12.01 -1.69
N PRO A 474 -27.06 12.54 -2.49
CA PRO A 474 -28.12 11.73 -3.13
C PRO A 474 -27.62 10.70 -4.16
N ASP A 475 -26.47 10.98 -4.76
CA ASP A 475 -25.73 10.18 -5.74
C ASP A 475 -24.83 9.11 -5.05
N HIS A 476 -24.85 8.99 -3.72
CA HIS A 476 -23.98 8.02 -3.06
C HIS A 476 -24.43 6.57 -3.31
N GLY A 477 -23.49 5.72 -3.72
CA GLY A 477 -23.67 4.27 -3.85
C GLY A 477 -23.97 3.59 -2.52
N MET A 478 -25.13 2.95 -2.41
CA MET A 478 -25.56 2.16 -1.26
C MET A 478 -25.57 0.67 -1.62
N MET A 479 -25.03 -0.17 -0.74
CA MET A 479 -25.04 -1.62 -0.99
C MET A 479 -26.41 -2.20 -0.67
N VAL A 480 -27.03 -2.82 -1.68
CA VAL A 480 -28.36 -3.44 -1.62
C VAL A 480 -28.30 -4.88 -2.12
N PHE A 481 -29.24 -5.72 -1.70
CA PHE A 481 -29.41 -7.02 -2.35
C PHE A 481 -30.23 -6.87 -3.63
N GLU A 482 -29.90 -7.66 -4.65
CA GLU A 482 -30.72 -7.87 -5.84
C GLU A 482 -30.56 -9.32 -6.31
N ASP A 483 -31.67 -10.07 -6.33
CA ASP A 483 -31.70 -11.49 -6.72
C ASP A 483 -30.64 -12.36 -6.03
N ARG A 484 -30.35 -12.05 -4.75
CA ARG A 484 -29.36 -12.68 -3.85
C ARG A 484 -27.90 -12.30 -4.10
N ALA A 485 -27.61 -11.49 -5.12
CA ALA A 485 -26.34 -10.79 -5.27
C ALA A 485 -26.33 -9.50 -4.43
N LEU A 486 -25.14 -9.03 -4.05
CA LEU A 486 -24.93 -7.73 -3.43
C LEU A 486 -24.50 -6.78 -4.54
N ILE A 487 -25.18 -5.66 -4.69
CA ILE A 487 -24.91 -4.69 -5.75
C ILE A 487 -24.97 -3.27 -5.22
N GLU A 488 -24.36 -2.35 -5.95
CA GLU A 488 -24.48 -0.92 -5.73
C GLU A 488 -25.78 -0.36 -6.33
N LYS A 489 -26.45 0.53 -5.58
CA LYS A 489 -27.44 1.46 -6.14
C LYS A 489 -27.35 2.82 -5.47
N GLU A 490 -27.49 3.88 -6.25
CA GLU A 490 -27.53 5.24 -5.72
C GLU A 490 -28.63 5.44 -4.68
N LEU A 491 -28.34 6.26 -3.67
CA LEU A 491 -29.25 6.56 -2.58
C LEU A 491 -30.61 7.13 -3.06
N ARG A 492 -30.61 7.97 -4.09
CA ARG A 492 -31.83 8.50 -4.72
C ARG A 492 -32.72 7.36 -5.22
N ASN A 493 -32.15 6.45 -6.00
CA ASN A 493 -32.84 5.28 -6.55
C ASN A 493 -33.32 4.34 -5.45
N VAL A 494 -32.50 4.09 -4.43
CA VAL A 494 -32.88 3.29 -3.26
C VAL A 494 -34.11 3.88 -2.56
N ILE A 495 -34.17 5.20 -2.39
CA ILE A 495 -35.30 5.87 -1.74
C ILE A 495 -36.55 5.84 -2.62
N GLU A 496 -36.42 6.14 -3.92
CA GLU A 496 -37.53 6.16 -4.88
C GLU A 496 -38.18 4.78 -5.03
N GLN A 497 -37.36 3.74 -5.14
CA GLN A 497 -37.81 2.35 -5.26
C GLN A 497 -38.17 1.72 -3.91
N SER A 498 -38.00 2.48 -2.81
CA SER A 498 -38.19 2.04 -1.43
C SER A 498 -37.39 0.77 -1.09
N GLU A 499 -36.19 0.64 -1.62
CA GLU A 499 -35.30 -0.49 -1.33
C GLU A 499 -34.72 -0.44 0.07
N ILE A 500 -34.16 -1.56 0.49
CA ILE A 500 -33.61 -1.79 1.82
C ILE A 500 -32.10 -1.94 1.67
N VAL A 501 -31.36 -1.06 2.35
CA VAL A 501 -29.90 -1.05 2.37
C VAL A 501 -29.36 -2.12 3.30
N THR A 502 -28.10 -2.51 3.10
CA THR A 502 -27.42 -3.50 3.92
C THR A 502 -26.71 -2.86 5.12
N ALA A 503 -26.78 -3.56 6.25
CA ALA A 503 -26.10 -3.22 7.49
C ALA A 503 -25.33 -4.43 8.00
N VAL A 504 -24.18 -4.17 8.59
CA VAL A 504 -23.28 -5.22 9.09
C VAL A 504 -23.72 -5.64 10.49
N ASP A 505 -23.82 -6.94 10.74
CA ASP A 505 -24.13 -7.47 12.08
C ASP A 505 -23.01 -8.30 12.71
N ARG A 506 -21.96 -8.61 11.95
CA ARG A 506 -20.74 -9.22 12.46
C ARG A 506 -19.50 -8.69 11.75
N ILE A 507 -18.45 -8.39 12.52
CA ILE A 507 -17.14 -7.92 12.03
C ILE A 507 -16.03 -8.92 12.37
N SER A 508 -15.02 -9.02 11.51
CA SER A 508 -13.81 -9.83 11.76
C SER A 508 -12.87 -9.15 12.76
N SER A 509 -11.95 -9.92 13.35
CA SER A 509 -10.84 -9.35 14.10
C SER A 509 -9.88 -8.68 13.13
N LEU A 510 -9.04 -7.80 13.66
CA LEU A 510 -7.93 -7.29 12.87
C LEU A 510 -6.97 -8.42 12.47
N PRO A 511 -6.47 -8.42 11.22
CA PRO A 511 -5.45 -9.36 10.78
C PRO A 511 -4.12 -8.93 11.39
N ILE A 512 -3.88 -9.36 12.61
CA ILE A 512 -2.62 -9.15 13.34
C ILE A 512 -1.98 -10.51 13.56
N LYS A 513 -0.72 -10.65 13.15
CA LYS A 513 0.15 -11.72 13.62
C LYS A 513 0.60 -11.32 15.02
N HIS A 514 0.16 -12.06 16.03
CA HIS A 514 0.36 -11.70 17.44
C HIS A 514 1.84 -11.63 17.81
N ASP A 515 2.32 -10.44 18.16
CA ASP A 515 3.39 -10.23 19.12
C ASP A 515 3.15 -8.90 19.85
N GLY A 516 2.57 -8.97 21.05
CA GLY A 516 2.26 -7.80 21.90
C GLY A 516 0.78 -7.43 22.04
N GLY A 517 -0.15 -8.30 21.65
CA GLY A 517 -1.59 -8.08 21.86
C GLY A 517 -1.99 -8.05 23.35
N TYR A 518 -3.11 -7.38 23.65
CA TYR A 518 -3.67 -7.37 24.99
C TYR A 518 -3.94 -8.81 25.51
N PRO A 519 -3.82 -9.07 26.82
CA PRO A 519 -3.79 -10.44 27.32
C PRO A 519 -5.10 -11.21 27.07
N HIS A 520 -4.97 -12.48 26.70
CA HIS A 520 -6.05 -13.34 26.20
C HIS A 520 -6.99 -13.92 27.29
N SER A 521 -6.97 -13.37 28.50
CA SER A 521 -7.80 -13.84 29.62
C SER A 521 -9.21 -13.25 29.52
N GLY A 522 -10.23 -14.11 29.44
CA GLY A 522 -11.63 -13.67 29.55
C GLY A 522 -11.93 -12.97 30.89
N GLU A 523 -11.17 -13.30 31.94
CA GLU A 523 -11.27 -12.66 33.25
C GLU A 523 -10.67 -11.25 33.23
N LEU A 524 -9.53 -11.05 32.56
CA LEU A 524 -9.00 -9.71 32.31
C LEU A 524 -9.95 -8.88 31.43
N GLY A 525 -10.58 -9.49 30.42
CA GLY A 525 -11.66 -8.89 29.66
C GLY A 525 -12.75 -8.35 30.59
N TYR A 526 -13.31 -9.23 31.43
CA TYR A 526 -14.32 -8.86 32.43
C TYR A 526 -13.87 -7.73 33.36
N LEU A 527 -12.66 -7.84 33.89
CA LEU A 527 -12.08 -6.83 34.78
C LEU A 527 -11.97 -5.46 34.09
N SER A 528 -11.47 -5.45 32.86
CA SER A 528 -11.30 -4.23 32.06
C SER A 528 -12.64 -3.56 31.79
N GLY A 529 -13.68 -4.34 31.43
CA GLY A 529 -15.03 -3.81 31.25
C GLY A 529 -15.66 -3.28 32.55
N ALA A 530 -15.42 -3.94 33.68
CA ALA A 530 -15.88 -3.49 34.98
C ALA A 530 -15.19 -2.18 35.40
N ILE A 531 -13.89 -2.05 35.14
CA ILE A 531 -13.11 -0.84 35.44
C ILE A 531 -13.49 0.31 34.50
N ALA A 532 -13.64 0.07 33.19
CA ALA A 532 -14.07 1.10 32.24
C ALA A 532 -15.46 1.68 32.56
N SER A 533 -16.33 0.90 33.22
CA SER A 533 -17.69 1.35 33.56
C SER A 533 -17.80 2.02 34.93
N ASP A 534 -17.04 1.57 35.93
CA ASP A 534 -17.24 1.92 37.35
C ASP A 534 -15.93 2.23 38.11
N GLY A 535 -14.80 2.17 37.41
CA GLY A 535 -13.46 2.45 37.92
C GLY A 535 -12.89 3.78 37.45
N CYS A 536 -11.67 4.05 37.87
CA CYS A 536 -10.85 5.17 37.46
C CYS A 536 -9.39 4.75 37.62
N VAL A 537 -8.61 4.87 36.55
CA VAL A 537 -7.19 4.56 36.55
C VAL A 537 -6.41 5.86 36.43
N GLU A 538 -5.43 6.06 37.31
CA GLU A 538 -4.54 7.20 37.28
C GLU A 538 -3.10 6.70 37.25
N LEU A 539 -2.29 7.31 36.40
CA LEU A 539 -0.89 6.96 36.24
C LEU A 539 -0.01 8.20 36.34
N THR A 540 1.13 8.03 36.98
CA THR A 540 2.25 8.98 37.04
C THR A 540 3.54 8.21 36.83
N ASP A 541 4.64 8.89 36.52
CA ASP A 541 5.93 8.26 36.22
C ASP A 541 6.40 7.26 37.29
N ARG A 542 6.03 7.50 38.55
CA ARG A 542 6.48 6.71 39.71
C ARG A 542 5.40 5.88 40.39
N ARG A 543 4.11 6.12 40.09
CA ARG A 543 2.98 5.49 40.79
C ARG A 543 1.79 5.30 39.87
N GLY A 544 1.12 4.17 40.02
CA GLY A 544 -0.21 3.95 39.47
C GLY A 544 -1.25 3.86 40.57
N ARG A 545 -2.48 4.22 40.27
CA ARG A 545 -3.63 4.06 41.16
C ARG A 545 -4.81 3.56 40.36
N VAL A 546 -5.30 2.37 40.70
CA VAL A 546 -6.58 1.85 40.22
C VAL A 546 -7.59 2.04 41.34
N THR A 547 -8.64 2.79 41.06
CA THR A 547 -9.74 3.05 42.00
C THR A 547 -11.02 2.46 41.44
N PHE A 548 -11.73 1.67 42.24
CA PHE A 548 -13.05 1.15 41.90
C PHE A 548 -14.06 1.63 42.94
N ARG A 549 -15.07 2.39 42.51
CA ARG A 549 -16.03 3.05 43.43
C ARG A 549 -17.42 2.47 43.26
N ARG A 550 -17.90 1.73 44.25
CA ARG A 550 -19.23 1.14 44.19
C ARG A 550 -19.95 1.14 45.52
N LYS A 551 -21.27 1.36 45.48
CA LYS A 551 -22.14 1.21 46.64
C LYS A 551 -22.14 -0.25 47.08
N ASP A 552 -21.72 -0.51 48.32
CA ASP A 552 -21.82 -1.83 48.92
C ASP A 552 -23.27 -2.10 49.34
N VAL A 553 -24.04 -2.61 48.39
CA VAL A 553 -25.42 -3.06 48.58
C VAL A 553 -25.49 -4.56 48.27
N PRO A 554 -26.39 -5.33 48.89
CA PRO A 554 -26.46 -6.79 48.70
C PRO A 554 -26.54 -7.20 47.21
N GLU A 555 -27.18 -6.40 46.37
CA GLU A 555 -27.32 -6.64 44.92
C GLU A 555 -26.02 -6.44 44.13
N LYS A 556 -24.98 -5.84 44.73
CA LYS A 556 -23.68 -5.58 44.11
C LYS A 556 -22.51 -6.28 44.79
N SER A 557 -22.73 -6.90 45.95
CA SER A 557 -21.66 -7.55 46.71
C SER A 557 -20.96 -8.65 45.91
N GLU A 558 -21.71 -9.43 45.13
CA GLU A 558 -21.13 -10.49 44.27
C GLU A 558 -20.26 -9.91 43.15
N PHE A 559 -20.73 -8.88 42.44
CA PHE A 559 -19.95 -8.13 41.44
C PHE A 559 -18.66 -7.55 42.03
N ILE A 560 -18.75 -6.86 43.17
CA ILE A 560 -17.59 -6.26 43.84
C ILE A 560 -16.58 -7.35 44.24
N ASN A 561 -17.05 -8.46 44.81
CA ASN A 561 -16.19 -9.57 45.21
C ASN A 561 -15.50 -10.23 44.00
N ASN A 562 -16.20 -10.40 42.88
CA ASN A 562 -15.62 -10.96 41.66
C ASN A 562 -14.58 -10.02 41.05
N VAL A 563 -14.87 -8.71 40.95
CA VAL A 563 -13.88 -7.72 40.49
C VAL A 563 -12.62 -7.77 41.35
N ARG A 564 -12.77 -7.83 42.68
CA ARG A 564 -11.62 -7.91 43.60
C ARG A 564 -10.85 -9.23 43.45
N GLY A 565 -11.56 -10.35 43.32
CA GLY A 565 -10.94 -11.68 43.16
C GLY A 565 -10.19 -11.82 41.84
N ILE A 566 -10.80 -11.40 40.73
CA ILE A 566 -10.16 -11.39 39.41
C ILE A 566 -8.96 -10.44 39.42
N PHE A 567 -9.08 -9.24 40.00
CA PHE A 567 -7.96 -8.31 40.09
C PHE A 567 -6.78 -8.89 40.89
N GLU A 568 -7.05 -9.57 42.01
CA GLU A 568 -6.01 -10.26 42.78
C GLU A 568 -5.37 -11.41 42.02
N GLN A 569 -6.17 -12.18 41.28
CA GLN A 569 -5.69 -13.30 40.47
C GLN A 569 -4.83 -12.84 39.29
N GLU A 570 -5.26 -11.81 38.56
CA GLU A 570 -4.58 -11.29 37.38
C GLU A 570 -3.29 -10.54 37.75
N PHE A 571 -3.30 -9.76 38.83
CA PHE A 571 -2.17 -8.88 39.18
C PHE A 571 -1.36 -9.31 40.40
N GLY A 572 -1.77 -10.34 41.12
CA GLY A 572 -1.11 -10.78 42.36
C GLY A 572 -1.18 -9.74 43.51
N THR A 573 -2.08 -8.76 43.41
CA THR A 573 -2.27 -7.70 44.42
C THR A 573 -3.75 -7.40 44.60
N GLU A 574 -4.16 -7.09 45.83
CA GLU A 574 -5.57 -6.85 46.15
C GLU A 574 -6.02 -5.39 45.86
N LEU A 575 -7.29 -5.25 45.47
CA LEU A 575 -8.03 -3.99 45.61
C LEU A 575 -8.48 -3.82 47.07
N VAL A 576 -7.75 -2.97 47.80
CA VAL A 576 -7.93 -2.76 49.24
C VAL A 576 -9.11 -1.83 49.50
N ASP A 577 -10.03 -2.24 50.38
CA ASP A 577 -11.12 -1.38 50.85
C ASP A 577 -10.57 -0.22 51.68
N ARG A 578 -10.80 1.02 51.21
CA ARG A 578 -10.39 2.27 51.87
C ARG A 578 -11.54 2.92 52.64
N GLY A 579 -12.70 2.28 52.72
CA GLY A 579 -13.89 2.74 53.43
C GLY A 579 -14.87 3.51 52.56
N GLU A 580 -15.92 4.01 53.22
CA GLU A 580 -17.05 4.71 52.60
C GLU A 580 -16.68 6.16 52.28
N GLU A 581 -16.74 6.55 51.01
CA GLU A 581 -16.68 7.93 50.56
C GLU A 581 -18.08 8.53 50.48
N VAL A 582 -18.20 9.77 50.95
CA VAL A 582 -19.45 10.53 50.92
C VAL A 582 -19.35 11.62 49.85
N SER A 583 -20.24 11.59 48.87
CA SER A 583 -20.41 12.63 47.87
C SER A 583 -21.74 13.35 48.07
N SER A 584 -21.83 14.62 47.71
CA SER A 584 -23.09 15.37 47.73
C SER A 584 -23.32 16.08 46.40
N GLY A 585 -24.59 16.17 45.99
CA GLY A 585 -24.99 16.83 44.75
C GLY A 585 -26.43 17.31 44.83
N VAL A 586 -26.81 18.25 43.96
CA VAL A 586 -28.16 18.81 43.92
C VAL A 586 -28.88 18.33 42.67
N ILE A 587 -29.91 17.49 42.83
CA ILE A 587 -30.77 17.04 41.72
C ILE A 587 -32.13 17.71 41.88
N ARG A 588 -32.52 18.53 40.89
CA ARG A 588 -33.80 19.26 40.88
C ARG A 588 -34.03 20.14 42.13
N GLY A 589 -32.97 20.75 42.66
CA GLY A 589 -33.03 21.63 43.83
C GLY A 589 -33.08 20.92 45.19
N GLN A 590 -32.93 19.60 45.23
CA GLN A 590 -32.78 18.82 46.46
C GLN A 590 -31.34 18.33 46.61
N GLU A 591 -30.77 18.47 47.81
CA GLU A 591 -29.47 17.87 48.16
C GLU A 591 -29.60 16.35 48.31
N PHE A 592 -28.78 15.63 47.56
CA PHE A 592 -28.59 14.19 47.66
C PHE A 592 -27.19 13.92 48.17
N VAL A 593 -27.08 13.04 49.17
CA VAL A 593 -25.80 12.54 49.66
C VAL A 593 -25.64 11.10 49.16
N GLY A 594 -24.68 10.89 48.28
CA GLY A 594 -24.24 9.58 47.84
C GLY A 594 -23.21 9.02 48.80
N ARG A 595 -23.27 7.71 49.05
CA ARG A 595 -22.22 6.97 49.74
C ARG A 595 -21.80 5.78 48.90
N ALA A 596 -20.50 5.55 48.75
CA ALA A 596 -19.93 4.43 48.01
C ALA A 596 -18.62 3.99 48.65
N ASN A 597 -18.34 2.69 48.67
CA ASN A 597 -17.05 2.18 49.12
C ASN A 597 -16.02 2.40 48.02
N ARG A 598 -14.80 2.75 48.43
CA ARG A 598 -13.67 2.94 47.53
C ARG A 598 -12.68 1.79 47.72
N TYR A 599 -12.50 1.01 46.68
CA TYR A 599 -11.48 -0.03 46.61
C TYR A 599 -10.30 0.51 45.80
N GLU A 600 -9.08 0.30 46.27
CA GLU A 600 -7.90 0.95 45.69
C GLU A 600 -6.67 0.04 45.68
N CYS A 601 -5.97 0.04 44.55
CA CYS A 601 -4.62 -0.50 44.40
C CYS A 601 -3.69 0.65 43.99
N GLN A 602 -2.52 0.79 44.63
CA GLN A 602 -1.54 1.85 44.36
C GLN A 602 -0.28 1.33 43.64
N GLN A 603 -0.42 0.24 42.88
CA GLN A 603 0.68 -0.31 42.09
C GLN A 603 0.67 0.25 40.67
N LYS A 604 1.87 0.45 40.11
CA LYS A 604 2.06 1.00 38.76
C LYS A 604 1.62 0.02 37.67
N ALA A 605 2.09 -1.22 37.72
CA ALA A 605 1.84 -2.20 36.66
C ALA A 605 0.34 -2.47 36.38
N PRO A 606 -0.55 -2.70 37.38
CA PRO A 606 -1.98 -2.86 37.11
C PRO A 606 -2.62 -1.60 36.52
N ALA A 607 -2.16 -0.41 36.94
CA ALA A 607 -2.65 0.84 36.41
C ALA A 607 -2.16 1.09 34.97
N GLU A 608 -0.91 0.79 34.65
CA GLU A 608 -0.37 0.90 33.28
C GLU A 608 -1.17 0.02 32.32
N GLN A 609 -1.39 -1.25 32.69
CA GLN A 609 -2.12 -2.18 31.85
C GLN A 609 -3.60 -1.80 31.68
N LEU A 610 -4.31 -1.50 32.76
CA LEU A 610 -5.73 -1.12 32.65
C LEU A 610 -5.92 0.24 31.97
N LEU A 611 -5.02 1.20 32.18
CA LEU A 611 -5.08 2.51 31.52
C LEU A 611 -4.78 2.39 30.02
N SER A 612 -3.88 1.50 29.60
CA SER A 612 -3.64 1.23 28.18
C SER A 612 -4.92 0.72 27.48
N ILE A 613 -5.65 -0.19 28.14
CA ILE A 613 -6.95 -0.69 27.65
C ILE A 613 -8.01 0.40 27.66
N GLU A 614 -8.08 1.21 28.73
CA GLU A 614 -9.06 2.30 28.87
C GLU A 614 -8.86 3.40 27.81
N ASN A 615 -7.61 3.72 27.49
CA ASN A 615 -7.26 4.72 26.48
C ASN A 615 -7.54 4.26 25.04
N ASP A 616 -7.59 2.95 24.77
CA ASP A 616 -7.81 2.41 23.43
C ASP A 616 -8.74 1.17 23.44
N MET A 617 -9.92 1.34 24.04
CA MET A 617 -10.92 0.27 24.19
C MET A 617 -11.41 -0.28 22.84
N GLU A 618 -11.54 0.58 21.83
CA GLU A 618 -12.02 0.19 20.52
C GLU A 618 -11.04 -0.79 19.85
N ARG A 619 -9.75 -0.46 19.86
CA ARG A 619 -8.70 -1.34 19.35
C ARG A 619 -8.57 -2.60 20.19
N TYR A 620 -8.62 -2.50 21.53
CA TYR A 620 -8.64 -3.67 22.40
C TYR A 620 -9.70 -4.69 21.99
N VAL A 621 -10.92 -4.22 21.69
CA VAL A 621 -12.02 -5.06 21.23
C VAL A 621 -11.81 -5.64 19.82
N LEU A 622 -11.23 -4.87 18.90
CA LEU A 622 -10.97 -5.29 17.52
C LEU A 622 -9.85 -6.33 17.41
N GLU A 623 -8.85 -6.26 18.29
CA GLU A 623 -7.70 -7.17 18.32
C GLU A 623 -7.96 -8.42 19.19
N SER A 624 -8.90 -8.35 20.12
CA SER A 624 -9.19 -9.42 21.07
C SER A 624 -10.00 -10.59 20.49
N ASP A 625 -9.76 -11.78 21.05
CA ASP A 625 -10.57 -12.97 20.82
C ASP A 625 -11.99 -12.82 21.36
N GLU A 626 -12.94 -13.58 20.79
CA GLU A 626 -14.36 -13.51 21.17
C GLU A 626 -14.60 -13.77 22.66
N SER A 627 -13.78 -14.61 23.32
CA SER A 627 -13.89 -14.86 24.76
C SER A 627 -13.56 -13.64 25.61
N VAL A 628 -12.52 -12.90 25.23
CA VAL A 628 -12.10 -11.66 25.90
C VAL A 628 -13.14 -10.57 25.67
N VAL A 629 -13.61 -10.43 24.43
CA VAL A 629 -14.68 -9.48 24.08
C VAL A 629 -15.98 -9.77 24.85
N ALA A 630 -16.35 -11.04 24.98
CA ALA A 630 -17.51 -11.45 25.76
C ALA A 630 -17.34 -11.15 27.26
N GLY A 631 -16.15 -11.38 27.81
CA GLY A 631 -15.79 -10.97 29.17
C GLY A 631 -15.93 -9.45 29.35
N PHE A 632 -15.31 -8.67 28.48
CA PHE A 632 -15.36 -7.21 28.47
C PHE A 632 -16.79 -6.68 28.48
N LEU A 633 -17.64 -7.20 27.60
CA LEU A 633 -19.05 -6.81 27.54
C LEU A 633 -19.80 -7.21 28.82
N ALA A 634 -19.55 -8.39 29.38
CA ALA A 634 -20.16 -8.83 30.63
C ALA A 634 -19.75 -7.95 31.83
N GLY A 635 -18.48 -7.56 31.92
CA GLY A 635 -17.97 -6.62 32.93
C GLY A 635 -18.67 -5.26 32.88
N ILE A 636 -18.88 -4.72 31.68
CA ILE A 636 -19.63 -3.46 31.47
C ILE A 636 -21.10 -3.62 31.87
N ILE A 637 -21.72 -4.75 31.51
CA ILE A 637 -23.12 -5.03 31.87
C ILE A 637 -23.28 -5.13 33.40
N ASP A 638 -22.36 -5.79 34.09
CA ASP A 638 -22.39 -5.84 35.54
C ASP A 638 -22.01 -4.52 36.19
N GLY A 639 -21.19 -3.70 35.55
CA GLY A 639 -20.96 -2.33 35.98
C GLY A 639 -22.22 -1.49 35.86
N ASN A 640 -22.53 -1.01 34.65
CA ASN A 640 -23.59 -0.01 34.39
C ASN A 640 -24.82 -0.55 33.66
N GLY A 641 -24.87 -1.86 33.39
CA GLY A 641 -26.00 -2.49 32.71
C GLY A 641 -27.24 -2.72 33.58
N SER A 642 -28.39 -2.88 32.94
CA SER A 642 -29.64 -3.31 33.58
C SER A 642 -30.46 -4.20 32.66
N TYR A 643 -31.10 -5.22 33.23
CA TYR A 643 -32.01 -6.09 32.50
C TYR A 643 -33.46 -5.64 32.70
N HIS A 644 -34.21 -5.48 31.61
CA HIS A 644 -35.63 -5.17 31.64
C HIS A 644 -36.44 -6.29 30.98
N ARG A 645 -37.40 -6.84 31.72
CA ARG A 645 -38.37 -7.80 31.18
C ARG A 645 -39.46 -7.03 30.41
N GLY A 646 -39.31 -6.94 29.09
CA GLY A 646 -40.33 -6.35 28.21
C GLY A 646 -41.52 -7.29 27.98
N HIS A 647 -42.46 -6.85 27.14
CA HIS A 647 -43.54 -7.71 26.63
C HIS A 647 -42.94 -8.89 25.85
N GLU A 648 -42.75 -10.02 26.53
CA GLU A 648 -42.43 -11.36 26.01
C GLU A 648 -40.96 -11.64 25.59
N SER A 649 -40.02 -10.68 25.64
CA SER A 649 -38.57 -10.94 25.56
C SER A 649 -37.75 -9.97 26.43
N GLY A 650 -36.59 -10.44 26.88
CA GLY A 650 -35.62 -9.64 27.63
C GLY A 650 -34.96 -8.54 26.82
N ARG A 651 -34.35 -7.57 27.52
CA ARG A 651 -33.39 -6.61 26.94
C ARG A 651 -32.40 -6.14 27.99
N ILE A 652 -31.14 -6.04 27.60
CA ILE A 652 -30.09 -5.41 28.40
C ILE A 652 -29.93 -3.96 27.94
N HIS A 653 -29.83 -3.05 28.89
CA HIS A 653 -29.55 -1.63 28.68
C HIS A 653 -28.20 -1.29 29.28
N VAL A 654 -27.28 -0.77 28.47
CA VAL A 654 -25.99 -0.21 28.91
C VAL A 654 -26.02 1.29 28.67
N TYR A 655 -25.75 2.07 29.73
CA TYR A 655 -25.66 3.52 29.66
C TYR A 655 -24.19 3.93 29.69
N ALA A 656 -23.76 4.71 28.70
CA ALA A 656 -22.36 5.06 28.46
C ALA A 656 -22.22 6.47 27.87
N ASP A 657 -21.03 7.05 27.97
CA ASP A 657 -20.60 8.15 27.10
C ASP A 657 -20.31 7.64 25.68
N GLU A 658 -19.83 8.52 24.80
CA GLU A 658 -19.62 8.16 23.38
C GLU A 658 -18.54 7.08 23.21
N ASP A 659 -17.40 7.22 23.90
CA ASP A 659 -16.25 6.33 23.74
C ASP A 659 -16.55 4.92 24.24
N LEU A 660 -17.15 4.80 25.43
CA LEU A 660 -17.60 3.51 25.94
C LEU A 660 -18.74 2.94 25.08
N ALA A 661 -19.63 3.77 24.52
CA ALA A 661 -20.68 3.29 23.63
C ALA A 661 -20.13 2.72 22.31
N LYS A 662 -19.11 3.34 21.70
CA LYS A 662 -18.42 2.81 20.53
C LYS A 662 -17.79 1.44 20.83
N ALA A 663 -17.05 1.33 21.93
CA ALA A 663 -16.44 0.06 22.34
C ALA A 663 -17.49 -1.03 22.59
N VAL A 664 -18.61 -0.71 23.26
CA VAL A 664 -19.73 -1.64 23.47
C VAL A 664 -20.37 -2.08 22.15
N VAL A 665 -20.56 -1.16 21.19
CA VAL A 665 -21.11 -1.47 19.87
C VAL A 665 -20.15 -2.39 19.09
N LEU A 666 -18.85 -2.09 19.06
CA LEU A 666 -17.85 -2.96 18.44
C LEU A 666 -17.81 -4.34 19.08
N ALA A 667 -17.91 -4.42 20.42
CA ALA A 667 -17.92 -5.69 21.14
C ALA A 667 -19.17 -6.52 20.78
N CYS A 668 -20.32 -5.87 20.65
CA CYS A 668 -21.53 -6.53 20.16
C CYS A 668 -21.33 -7.06 18.73
N LEU A 669 -20.77 -6.25 17.82
CA LEU A 669 -20.54 -6.65 16.42
C LEU A 669 -19.53 -7.79 16.30
N ARG A 670 -18.44 -7.80 17.09
CA ARG A 670 -17.50 -8.94 17.14
C ARG A 670 -18.21 -10.24 17.52
N LEU A 671 -19.20 -10.17 18.40
CA LEU A 671 -20.03 -11.31 18.84
C LEU A 671 -21.24 -11.62 17.93
N GLY A 672 -21.38 -10.91 16.80
CA GLY A 672 -22.49 -11.10 15.87
C GLY A 672 -23.84 -10.54 16.36
N ILE A 673 -23.81 -9.55 17.24
CA ILE A 673 -24.97 -8.88 17.84
C ILE A 673 -25.05 -7.47 17.26
N LEU A 674 -26.18 -7.10 16.66
CA LEU A 674 -26.43 -5.71 16.25
C LEU A 674 -27.30 -4.97 17.28
N PRO A 675 -26.72 -4.13 18.16
CA PRO A 675 -27.47 -3.45 19.20
C PRO A 675 -28.31 -2.29 18.65
N GLN A 676 -29.25 -1.79 19.47
CA GLN A 676 -29.98 -0.56 19.19
C GLN A 676 -29.47 0.57 20.08
N VAL A 677 -28.98 1.65 19.48
CA VAL A 677 -28.42 2.78 20.24
C VAL A 677 -29.39 3.96 20.21
N TYR A 678 -29.52 4.60 21.36
CA TYR A 678 -30.29 5.83 21.54
C TYR A 678 -29.45 6.84 22.30
N GLU A 679 -29.47 8.09 21.88
CA GLU A 679 -28.77 9.16 22.58
C GLU A 679 -29.74 10.11 23.28
N ASN A 680 -29.40 10.57 24.48
CA ASN A 680 -30.12 11.62 25.19
C ASN A 680 -29.17 12.45 26.05
N ARG A 681 -28.95 13.72 25.69
CA ARG A 681 -28.07 14.65 26.42
C ARG A 681 -26.65 14.08 26.62
N ASN A 682 -26.05 13.58 25.54
CA ASN A 682 -24.70 13.01 25.52
C ASN A 682 -24.54 11.70 26.32
N ILE A 683 -25.65 11.03 26.64
CA ILE A 683 -25.64 9.69 27.22
C ILE A 683 -26.24 8.73 26.20
N TYR A 684 -25.45 7.73 25.82
CA TYR A 684 -25.85 6.66 24.93
C TYR A 684 -26.46 5.51 25.74
N ASN A 685 -27.59 5.00 25.25
CA ASN A 685 -28.27 3.81 25.76
C ASN A 685 -28.17 2.73 24.69
N VAL A 686 -27.23 1.81 24.87
CA VAL A 686 -27.02 0.65 24.00
C VAL A 686 -27.94 -0.47 24.48
N GLN A 687 -28.92 -0.84 23.65
CA GLN A 687 -29.88 -1.89 23.93
C GLN A 687 -29.50 -3.17 23.21
N ILE A 688 -29.21 -4.21 23.99
CA ILE A 688 -28.89 -5.54 23.50
C ILE A 688 -30.14 -6.40 23.66
N VAL A 689 -30.58 -7.00 22.55
CA VAL A 689 -31.76 -7.88 22.49
C VAL A 689 -31.41 -9.27 21.93
N GLU A 690 -30.23 -9.39 21.31
CA GLU A 690 -29.67 -10.61 20.72
C GLU A 690 -28.61 -11.20 21.66
N GLY A 691 -28.38 -12.51 21.59
CA GLY A 691 -27.32 -13.16 22.38
C GLY A 691 -27.50 -13.15 23.91
N LEU A 692 -28.67 -12.77 24.41
CA LEU A 692 -28.94 -12.54 25.84
C LEU A 692 -28.59 -13.73 26.73
N GLU A 693 -28.94 -14.96 26.32
CA GLU A 693 -28.67 -16.16 27.12
C GLU A 693 -27.17 -16.38 27.33
N LYS A 694 -26.36 -16.12 26.30
CA LYS A 694 -24.90 -16.26 26.40
C LYS A 694 -24.30 -15.17 27.28
N LEU A 695 -24.73 -13.93 27.10
CA LEU A 695 -24.23 -12.79 27.87
C LEU A 695 -24.61 -12.89 29.36
N LEU A 696 -25.86 -13.23 29.66
CA LEU A 696 -26.35 -13.33 31.04
C LEU A 696 -25.69 -14.47 31.84
N LYS A 697 -25.09 -15.46 31.17
CA LYS A 697 -24.30 -16.52 31.82
C LYS A 697 -22.91 -16.05 32.25
N LEU A 698 -22.40 -14.98 31.64
CA LEU A 698 -21.09 -14.40 31.92
C LEU A 698 -21.17 -13.24 32.92
N THR A 699 -22.38 -12.72 33.17
CA THR A 699 -22.64 -11.70 34.18
C THR A 699 -22.88 -12.31 35.55
N HIS A 700 -22.48 -11.59 36.59
CA HIS A 700 -22.56 -11.95 37.99
C HIS A 700 -23.52 -11.07 38.80
N ARG A 701 -23.95 -9.92 38.26
CA ARG A 701 -24.98 -9.06 38.88
C ARG A 701 -26.27 -9.05 38.08
N VAL A 702 -26.17 -8.90 36.77
CA VAL A 702 -27.35 -8.72 35.92
C VAL A 702 -27.94 -10.07 35.56
N GLU A 703 -29.03 -10.46 36.23
CA GLU A 703 -29.77 -11.68 35.92
C GLU A 703 -31.05 -11.39 35.13
N GLY A 704 -31.45 -12.33 34.27
CA GLY A 704 -32.66 -12.19 33.46
C GLY A 704 -33.20 -13.52 32.92
N ASP A 705 -34.52 -13.64 32.90
CA ASP A 705 -35.23 -14.77 32.29
C ASP A 705 -35.52 -14.45 30.81
N VAL A 706 -34.87 -15.17 29.89
CA VAL A 706 -35.03 -15.02 28.45
C VAL A 706 -36.24 -15.85 28.01
N GLY A 707 -37.33 -15.20 27.61
CA GLY A 707 -38.56 -15.90 27.20
C GLY A 707 -38.44 -16.67 25.87
N ASP A 708 -39.40 -17.56 25.60
CA ASP A 708 -39.45 -18.47 24.43
C ASP A 708 -39.47 -17.77 23.05
N LYS A 709 -39.72 -16.45 23.01
CA LYS A 709 -39.61 -15.67 21.78
C LYS A 709 -38.17 -15.22 21.61
N GLU A 710 -37.47 -15.84 20.67
CA GLU A 710 -36.22 -15.31 20.11
C GLU A 710 -36.52 -13.99 19.37
N LEU A 711 -36.58 -12.89 20.11
CA LEU A 711 -36.55 -11.53 19.55
C LEU A 711 -35.10 -11.19 19.24
N GLY A 712 -34.64 -11.50 18.04
CA GLY A 712 -33.23 -11.33 17.70
C GLY A 712 -32.79 -12.05 16.44
N THR A 713 -33.69 -12.20 15.46
CA THR A 713 -33.35 -12.89 14.22
C THR A 713 -32.82 -11.93 13.18
N LYS A 714 -31.86 -12.41 12.40
CA LYS A 714 -31.30 -11.68 11.27
C LYS A 714 -32.41 -11.44 10.25
N LEU A 715 -32.70 -10.17 9.98
CA LEU A 715 -33.78 -9.74 9.09
C LEU A 715 -33.23 -9.33 7.73
N LEU A 716 -33.71 -9.97 6.66
CA LEU A 716 -33.24 -9.78 5.28
C LEU A 716 -34.36 -9.19 4.40
N PRO A 717 -34.04 -8.45 3.32
CA PRO A 717 -35.05 -7.81 2.47
C PRO A 717 -35.72 -8.83 1.54
N ALA A 718 -36.92 -9.28 1.91
CA ALA A 718 -37.59 -10.39 1.23
C ALA A 718 -37.82 -10.11 -0.26
N ARG A 719 -38.20 -8.89 -0.62
CA ARG A 719 -38.45 -8.50 -2.01
C ARG A 719 -37.18 -8.62 -2.84
N GLN A 720 -36.08 -8.06 -2.35
CA GLN A 720 -34.81 -8.02 -3.05
C GLN A 720 -34.17 -9.41 -3.23
N ILE A 721 -34.34 -10.34 -2.28
CA ILE A 721 -33.67 -11.65 -2.34
C ILE A 721 -34.55 -12.78 -2.90
N LEU A 722 -35.87 -12.60 -2.99
CA LEU A 722 -36.82 -13.65 -3.41
C LEU A 722 -37.68 -13.29 -4.62
N ARG A 723 -37.61 -12.08 -5.20
CA ARG A 723 -38.58 -11.63 -6.22
C ARG A 723 -38.68 -12.58 -7.41
N ASP A 724 -37.55 -13.10 -7.87
CA ASP A 724 -37.41 -13.99 -9.02
C ASP A 724 -37.85 -15.43 -8.73
N ILE A 725 -37.78 -15.87 -7.47
CA ILE A 725 -38.14 -17.24 -7.03
C ILE A 725 -39.41 -17.32 -6.20
N VAL A 726 -40.11 -16.20 -5.98
CA VAL A 726 -41.20 -16.13 -4.99
C VAL A 726 -42.29 -17.16 -5.26
N ASP A 727 -42.65 -17.37 -6.53
CA ASP A 727 -43.70 -18.32 -6.90
C ASP A 727 -43.27 -19.79 -6.73
N GLU A 728 -41.97 -20.08 -6.84
CA GLU A 728 -41.40 -21.42 -6.59
C GLU A 728 -41.42 -21.78 -5.10
N VAL A 729 -41.18 -20.80 -4.22
CA VAL A 729 -40.95 -21.03 -2.78
C VAL A 729 -42.14 -20.66 -1.89
N ASN A 730 -43.22 -20.08 -2.46
CA ASN A 730 -44.37 -19.61 -1.70
C ASN A 730 -45.29 -20.73 -1.22
N VAL A 731 -45.01 -21.28 -0.04
CA VAL A 731 -45.83 -22.34 0.55
C VAL A 731 -46.91 -21.84 1.48
N GLY A 732 -48.15 -22.26 1.20
CA GLY A 732 -49.35 -21.88 1.93
C GLY A 732 -49.65 -20.39 1.89
N GLY A 733 -49.11 -19.65 0.91
CA GLY A 733 -49.27 -18.20 0.77
C GLY A 733 -48.50 -17.38 1.81
N LYS A 734 -47.49 -17.95 2.49
CA LYS A 734 -46.83 -17.32 3.66
C LYS A 734 -45.54 -16.56 3.36
N ILE A 735 -45.04 -16.61 2.12
CA ILE A 735 -43.80 -15.92 1.69
C ILE A 735 -44.12 -14.76 0.75
N LYS A 736 -45.01 -14.98 -0.23
CA LYS A 736 -45.41 -13.96 -1.21
C LYS A 736 -45.82 -12.61 -0.61
N PRO A 737 -46.58 -12.54 0.52
CA PRO A 737 -46.88 -11.27 1.17
C PRO A 737 -45.68 -10.47 1.66
N TYR A 738 -44.54 -11.12 1.95
CA TYR A 738 -43.31 -10.42 2.34
C TYR A 738 -42.66 -9.72 1.14
N VAL A 739 -42.66 -10.37 -0.03
CA VAL A 739 -42.13 -9.81 -1.28
C VAL A 739 -43.03 -8.66 -1.77
N GLU A 740 -44.34 -8.90 -1.90
CA GLU A 740 -45.30 -7.91 -2.44
C GLU A 740 -45.40 -6.64 -1.58
N ARG A 741 -45.21 -6.76 -0.26
CA ARG A 741 -45.28 -5.62 0.68
C ARG A 741 -43.89 -5.09 1.06
N ASN A 742 -42.85 -5.55 0.37
CA ASN A 742 -41.46 -5.16 0.61
C ASN A 742 -41.06 -5.23 2.10
N LEU A 743 -41.37 -6.36 2.76
CA LEU A 743 -41.11 -6.60 4.17
C LEU A 743 -39.74 -7.25 4.39
N LEU A 744 -39.20 -7.03 5.59
CA LEU A 744 -38.08 -7.81 6.09
C LEU A 744 -38.56 -9.22 6.47
N ILE A 745 -37.79 -10.24 6.13
CA ILE A 745 -38.03 -11.64 6.46
C ILE A 745 -36.90 -12.18 7.35
N ASP A 746 -37.31 -13.01 8.29
CA ASP A 746 -36.48 -13.71 9.25
C ASP A 746 -35.60 -14.78 8.59
N SER A 747 -34.31 -14.81 8.94
CA SER A 747 -33.32 -15.75 8.40
C SER A 747 -33.67 -17.21 8.68
N ASP A 748 -34.20 -17.54 9.85
CA ASP A 748 -34.55 -18.91 10.21
C ASP A 748 -35.82 -19.34 9.46
N LYS A 749 -36.74 -18.40 9.25
CA LYS A 749 -37.86 -18.64 8.33
C LYS A 749 -37.39 -18.91 6.90
N LEU A 750 -36.33 -18.25 6.42
CA LEU A 750 -35.72 -18.56 5.13
C LEU A 750 -35.06 -19.95 5.14
N ARG A 751 -34.32 -20.32 6.20
CA ARG A 751 -33.71 -21.66 6.39
C ARG A 751 -34.74 -22.76 6.35
N ASP A 752 -35.78 -22.65 7.16
CA ASP A 752 -36.75 -23.72 7.36
C ASP A 752 -37.67 -23.88 6.14
N ARG A 753 -38.12 -22.76 5.56
CA ARG A 753 -39.26 -22.76 4.63
C ARG A 753 -38.90 -22.53 3.17
N VAL A 754 -37.75 -21.91 2.90
CA VAL A 754 -37.33 -21.53 1.54
C VAL A 754 -36.15 -22.39 1.09
N LEU A 755 -35.07 -22.43 1.87
CA LEU A 755 -33.85 -23.17 1.54
C LEU A 755 -34.07 -24.68 1.36
N SER A 756 -35.02 -25.27 2.08
CA SER A 756 -35.37 -26.69 1.95
C SER A 756 -35.99 -27.04 0.59
N ARG A 757 -36.47 -26.06 -0.19
CA ARG A 757 -37.17 -26.27 -1.48
C ARG A 757 -36.37 -25.86 -2.70
N LEU A 758 -35.34 -25.04 -2.53
CA LEU A 758 -34.42 -24.72 -3.60
C LEU A 758 -33.43 -25.86 -3.83
N SER A 759 -32.96 -25.97 -5.07
CA SER A 759 -31.95 -26.89 -5.55
C SER A 759 -30.97 -26.17 -6.48
N GLY A 760 -29.75 -26.69 -6.62
CA GLY A 760 -28.74 -26.10 -7.49
C GLY A 760 -28.25 -24.74 -6.97
N GLU A 761 -27.94 -23.86 -7.91
CA GLU A 761 -27.30 -22.55 -7.72
C GLU A 761 -28.12 -21.60 -6.83
N LYS A 762 -29.41 -21.38 -7.12
CA LYS A 762 -30.33 -20.57 -6.29
C LYS A 762 -30.32 -20.94 -4.80
N LYS A 763 -30.13 -22.23 -4.48
CA LYS A 763 -30.03 -22.70 -3.09
C LYS A 763 -28.71 -22.26 -2.45
N ALA A 764 -27.61 -22.36 -3.20
CA ALA A 764 -26.28 -21.96 -2.75
C ALA A 764 -26.23 -20.44 -2.51
N GLU A 765 -26.74 -19.64 -3.45
CA GLU A 765 -26.86 -18.19 -3.33
C GLU A 765 -27.67 -17.77 -2.11
N LEU A 766 -28.88 -18.32 -1.93
CA LEU A 766 -29.71 -17.97 -0.78
C LEU A 766 -29.04 -18.41 0.53
N ARG A 767 -28.33 -19.53 0.53
CA ARG A 767 -27.58 -19.99 1.71
C ARG A 767 -26.46 -19.02 2.07
N LYS A 768 -25.76 -18.46 1.08
CA LYS A 768 -24.75 -17.42 1.24
C LYS A 768 -25.37 -16.16 1.88
N VAL A 769 -26.47 -15.63 1.34
CA VAL A 769 -27.19 -14.48 1.91
C VAL A 769 -27.65 -14.74 3.35
N VAL A 770 -28.22 -15.91 3.61
CA VAL A 770 -28.72 -16.28 4.95
C VAL A 770 -27.57 -16.36 5.96
N ASN A 771 -26.40 -16.85 5.56
CA ASN A 771 -25.25 -17.06 6.44
C ASN A 771 -24.25 -15.88 6.48
N SER A 772 -24.44 -14.84 5.67
CA SER A 772 -23.58 -13.65 5.66
C SER A 772 -23.60 -12.87 6.98
N SER A 773 -22.76 -11.84 7.09
CA SER A 773 -22.83 -10.86 8.19
C SER A 773 -23.65 -9.62 7.85
N LEU A 774 -24.60 -9.73 6.91
CA LEU A 774 -25.37 -8.61 6.35
C LEU A 774 -26.86 -8.75 6.61
N ARG A 775 -27.52 -7.67 7.04
CA ARG A 775 -28.97 -7.60 7.26
C ARG A 775 -29.59 -6.31 6.72
N GLY A 776 -30.91 -6.27 6.58
CA GLY A 776 -31.62 -5.15 5.95
C GLY A 776 -31.98 -4.00 6.91
N ARG A 777 -31.74 -2.76 6.47
CA ARG A 777 -32.22 -1.52 7.11
C ARG A 777 -32.99 -0.66 6.11
N ARG A 778 -34.08 -0.04 6.55
CA ARG A 778 -34.80 0.94 5.74
C ARG A 778 -34.14 2.29 5.85
N ILE A 779 -34.05 2.99 4.72
CA ILE A 779 -33.55 4.35 4.62
C ILE A 779 -34.69 5.26 4.15
N ARG A 780 -34.71 6.51 4.63
CA ARG A 780 -35.73 7.50 4.27
C ARG A 780 -35.17 8.91 4.32
N LYS A 781 -35.33 9.69 3.24
CA LYS A 781 -35.04 11.14 3.25
C LYS A 781 -35.89 11.87 4.29
N LEU A 782 -35.24 12.65 5.16
CA LEU A 782 -35.89 13.55 6.11
C LEU A 782 -35.96 14.97 5.55
N ARG A 783 -34.82 15.51 5.14
CA ARG A 783 -34.66 16.87 4.61
C ARG A 783 -33.35 17.01 3.83
N GLU A 784 -33.26 18.07 3.05
CA GLU A 784 -32.02 18.58 2.46
C GLU A 784 -31.36 19.50 3.48
N THR A 785 -30.04 19.39 3.61
CA THR A 785 -29.26 20.17 4.59
C THR A 785 -28.44 21.29 3.96
N GLY A 786 -28.57 21.45 2.64
CA GLY A 786 -27.81 22.39 1.81
C GLY A 786 -26.45 21.82 1.38
N GLU A 787 -25.68 22.68 0.75
CA GLU A 787 -24.31 22.37 0.31
C GLU A 787 -23.36 22.30 1.50
N ARG A 788 -22.55 21.24 1.57
CA ARG A 788 -21.52 21.03 2.60
C ARG A 788 -20.25 20.46 1.98
N THR A 789 -19.14 20.60 2.70
CA THR A 789 -17.94 19.83 2.40
C THR A 789 -18.20 18.36 2.71
N VAL A 790 -17.94 17.52 1.73
CA VAL A 790 -18.19 16.08 1.75
C VAL A 790 -16.93 15.33 1.31
N TYR A 791 -16.76 14.11 1.82
CA TYR A 791 -15.56 13.30 1.77
C TYR A 791 -15.88 11.91 1.21
N ASN A 792 -14.98 11.36 0.40
CA ASN A 792 -15.02 9.96 -0.03
C ASN A 792 -13.72 9.23 0.33
N LEU A 793 -13.77 7.90 0.36
CA LEU A 793 -12.61 7.02 0.51
C LEU A 793 -12.47 6.11 -0.72
N GLU A 794 -11.24 5.95 -1.19
CA GLU A 794 -10.85 4.96 -2.19
C GLU A 794 -10.28 3.75 -1.46
N VAL A 795 -10.76 2.55 -1.77
CA VAL A 795 -10.48 1.34 -0.99
C VAL A 795 -10.12 0.21 -1.94
N GLU A 796 -9.07 -0.53 -1.58
CA GLU A 796 -8.49 -1.64 -2.35
C GLU A 796 -9.48 -2.83 -2.56
N ASP A 797 -9.45 -3.40 -3.77
CA ASP A 797 -10.09 -4.64 -4.28
C ASP A 797 -11.63 -4.77 -4.20
N ASN A 798 -12.28 -4.26 -3.16
CA ASN A 798 -13.68 -4.56 -2.87
C ASN A 798 -14.63 -3.38 -3.09
N HIS A 799 -14.09 -2.17 -3.31
CA HIS A 799 -14.86 -0.97 -3.63
C HIS A 799 -16.00 -0.60 -2.64
N ASN A 800 -16.02 -1.16 -1.43
CA ASN A 800 -17.05 -0.89 -0.42
C ASN A 800 -16.46 -0.81 0.99
N TYR A 801 -17.15 -0.13 1.91
CA TYR A 801 -16.70 0.06 3.29
C TYR A 801 -17.86 0.32 4.26
N VAL A 802 -17.58 0.26 5.57
CA VAL A 802 -18.59 0.43 6.63
C VAL A 802 -18.58 1.84 7.20
N VAL A 803 -19.74 2.51 7.12
CA VAL A 803 -20.00 3.79 7.80
C VAL A 803 -21.02 3.64 8.92
N PHE A 804 -20.93 4.46 9.96
CA PHE A 804 -21.88 4.49 11.06
C PHE A 804 -22.81 5.70 10.99
N SER A 805 -24.09 5.45 11.18
CA SER A 805 -25.07 6.50 11.44
C SER A 805 -24.83 7.19 12.79
N GLU A 806 -25.52 8.31 13.07
CA GLU A 806 -25.40 9.07 14.33
C GLU A 806 -25.61 8.20 15.59
N HIS A 807 -26.50 7.21 15.52
CA HIS A 807 -26.68 6.21 16.59
C HIS A 807 -25.96 4.88 16.27
N LEU A 808 -24.75 4.95 15.73
CA LEU A 808 -23.82 3.82 15.57
C LEU A 808 -24.44 2.56 14.90
N THR A 809 -25.29 2.75 13.88
CA THR A 809 -25.71 1.62 13.02
C THR A 809 -24.73 1.50 11.85
N PRO A 810 -24.04 0.36 11.68
CA PRO A 810 -23.07 0.15 10.61
C PRO A 810 -23.77 -0.15 9.28
N ILE A 811 -23.63 0.74 8.31
CA ILE A 811 -24.20 0.65 6.96
C ILE A 811 -23.06 0.39 5.98
N LEU A 812 -23.27 -0.56 5.07
CA LEU A 812 -22.32 -0.88 4.01
C LEU A 812 -22.59 0.01 2.79
N VAL A 813 -21.55 0.67 2.29
CA VAL A 813 -21.62 1.68 1.22
C VAL A 813 -20.52 1.42 0.19
N HIS A 814 -20.68 1.93 -1.03
CA HIS A 814 -19.77 1.69 -2.17
C HIS A 814 -18.94 2.95 -2.50
N ASN A 815 -17.79 2.80 -3.16
CA ASN A 815 -16.91 3.87 -3.66
C ASN A 815 -17.10 4.10 -5.18
N CYS A 816 -16.40 5.07 -5.79
CA CYS A 816 -16.62 5.43 -7.20
C CYS A 816 -15.75 4.57 -8.16
N HIS A 817 -16.35 4.08 -9.25
CA HIS A 817 -15.74 3.16 -10.23
C HIS A 817 -15.01 3.88 -11.39
N ALA A 818 -15.55 5.00 -11.89
CA ALA A 818 -15.08 5.65 -13.13
C ALA A 818 -13.65 6.20 -13.04
N ALA A 819 -13.33 6.88 -11.93
CA ALA A 819 -12.02 7.49 -11.73
C ALA A 819 -10.89 6.47 -11.52
N ILE A 820 -11.22 5.31 -10.93
CA ILE A 820 -10.25 4.26 -10.62
C ILE A 820 -9.90 3.50 -11.90
N VAL A 821 -10.90 3.04 -12.66
CA VAL A 821 -10.67 2.32 -13.92
C VAL A 821 -9.94 3.21 -14.92
N SER A 822 -10.28 4.50 -15.01
CA SER A 822 -9.59 5.41 -15.95
C SER A 822 -8.12 5.64 -15.58
N ARG A 823 -7.78 5.64 -14.28
CA ARG A 823 -6.39 5.67 -13.80
C ARG A 823 -5.64 4.36 -14.06
N GLU A 824 -6.29 3.22 -13.83
CA GLU A 824 -5.71 1.90 -14.11
C GLU A 824 -5.47 1.67 -15.60
N LEU A 825 -6.30 2.26 -16.45
CA LEU A 825 -6.17 2.20 -17.91
C LEU A 825 -5.22 3.27 -18.49
N GLY A 826 -4.77 4.23 -17.69
CA GLY A 826 -3.96 5.36 -18.16
C GLY A 826 -4.70 6.30 -19.12
N THR A 827 -6.04 6.25 -19.15
CA THR A 827 -6.88 7.03 -20.07
C THR A 827 -7.24 8.38 -19.45
N PRO A 828 -6.98 9.53 -20.13
CA PRO A 828 -7.42 10.84 -19.66
C PRO A 828 -8.91 10.88 -19.31
N SER A 829 -9.27 11.43 -18.15
CA SER A 829 -10.68 11.44 -17.73
C SER A 829 -11.13 12.68 -16.96
N VAL A 830 -12.34 13.14 -17.28
CA VAL A 830 -13.04 14.26 -16.64
C VAL A 830 -14.38 13.77 -16.12
N VAL A 831 -14.53 13.67 -14.81
CA VAL A 831 -15.72 13.06 -14.17
C VAL A 831 -16.54 14.10 -13.43
N GLY A 832 -17.85 13.87 -13.31
CA GLY A 832 -18.74 14.74 -12.52
C GLY A 832 -18.99 16.10 -13.18
N THR A 833 -19.12 16.13 -14.51
CA THR A 833 -19.43 17.34 -15.28
C THR A 833 -20.87 17.83 -15.04
N ASN A 834 -21.78 16.96 -14.58
CA ASN A 834 -23.21 17.17 -14.37
C ASN A 834 -24.05 17.39 -15.63
N ASP A 835 -23.47 17.90 -16.72
CA ASP A 835 -24.19 18.27 -17.94
C ASP A 835 -23.43 18.00 -19.25
N ALA A 836 -22.36 17.17 -19.24
CA ALA A 836 -21.66 16.81 -20.48
C ALA A 836 -22.56 16.08 -21.49
N THR A 837 -23.47 15.20 -21.07
CA THR A 837 -24.40 14.54 -22.01
C THR A 837 -25.50 15.48 -22.53
N GLU A 838 -25.70 16.64 -21.89
CA GLU A 838 -26.62 17.67 -22.38
C GLU A 838 -25.93 18.70 -23.29
N ILE A 839 -24.66 18.99 -23.03
CA ILE A 839 -23.89 20.03 -23.73
C ILE A 839 -23.13 19.46 -24.94
N LEU A 840 -22.59 18.26 -24.85
CA LEU A 840 -21.84 17.62 -25.93
C LEU A 840 -22.78 16.85 -26.86
N GLU A 841 -22.48 16.88 -28.16
CA GLU A 841 -23.27 16.18 -29.19
C GLU A 841 -22.50 14.96 -29.71
N ASP A 842 -23.21 13.89 -30.11
CA ASP A 842 -22.58 12.73 -30.77
C ASP A 842 -21.81 13.18 -32.02
N GLU A 843 -20.62 12.63 -32.26
CA GLU A 843 -19.64 13.04 -33.28
C GLU A 843 -19.01 14.43 -33.08
N MET A 844 -19.29 15.13 -31.97
CA MET A 844 -18.67 16.43 -31.70
C MET A 844 -17.18 16.27 -31.44
N GLU A 845 -16.37 17.09 -32.10
CA GLU A 845 -14.93 17.13 -31.88
C GLU A 845 -14.60 17.97 -30.64
N VAL A 846 -13.94 17.35 -29.66
CA VAL A 846 -13.57 17.97 -28.39
C VAL A 846 -12.15 17.60 -28.00
N THR A 847 -11.55 18.45 -27.17
CA THR A 847 -10.27 18.17 -26.50
C THR A 847 -10.52 18.03 -25.02
N VAL A 848 -10.16 16.89 -24.44
CA VAL A 848 -10.31 16.58 -23.01
C VAL A 848 -8.95 16.74 -22.34
N ASP A 849 -8.91 17.53 -21.27
CA ASP A 849 -7.77 17.67 -20.39
C ASP A 849 -8.13 17.07 -19.02
N GLY A 850 -7.70 15.82 -18.83
CA GLY A 850 -7.92 15.07 -17.60
C GLY A 850 -7.07 15.54 -16.42
N SER A 851 -6.06 16.39 -16.64
CA SER A 851 -5.27 17.02 -15.57
C SER A 851 -5.99 18.25 -15.02
N SER A 852 -6.50 19.12 -15.89
CA SER A 852 -7.19 20.35 -15.49
C SER A 852 -8.70 20.20 -15.29
N GLY A 853 -9.28 19.06 -15.69
CA GLY A 853 -10.71 18.78 -15.56
C GLY A 853 -11.58 19.49 -16.60
N ASN A 854 -11.00 19.93 -17.72
CA ASN A 854 -11.70 20.75 -18.73
C ASN A 854 -11.91 19.99 -20.04
N VAL A 855 -13.05 20.24 -20.68
CA VAL A 855 -13.36 19.79 -22.05
C VAL A 855 -13.53 21.01 -22.94
N TYR A 856 -12.68 21.14 -23.95
CA TYR A 856 -12.61 22.27 -24.88
C TYR A 856 -13.28 21.94 -26.20
N LYS A 857 -13.79 22.99 -26.86
CA LYS A 857 -14.38 22.87 -28.20
C LYS A 857 -13.32 22.72 -29.29
N GLY A 858 -13.50 21.71 -30.14
CA GLY A 858 -12.64 21.45 -31.29
C GLY A 858 -11.46 20.56 -30.97
N ILE A 859 -10.84 20.05 -32.03
CA ILE A 859 -9.57 19.31 -31.97
C ILE A 859 -8.44 20.32 -31.87
N GLU A 860 -7.65 20.23 -30.80
CA GLU A 860 -6.36 20.89 -30.74
C GLU A 860 -5.42 20.10 -31.68
N LYS A 861 -5.13 20.68 -32.85
CA LYS A 861 -4.14 20.07 -33.73
C LYS A 861 -2.77 20.28 -33.10
N VAL A 862 -2.16 19.21 -32.63
CA VAL A 862 -0.71 19.14 -32.56
C VAL A 862 -0.24 19.05 -34.02
N GLU A 863 0.05 20.19 -34.65
CA GLU A 863 0.65 20.20 -35.99
C GLU A 863 2.13 19.83 -35.84
N GLU A 864 2.48 18.61 -36.27
CA GLU A 864 3.85 18.25 -36.62
C GLU A 864 4.29 19.07 -37.85
N GLU A 865 4.85 20.26 -37.63
CA GLU A 865 5.64 20.93 -38.67
C GLU A 865 7.09 20.47 -38.62
N VAL A 866 7.44 19.67 -39.64
CA VAL A 866 8.80 19.39 -40.07
C VAL A 866 9.44 20.68 -40.56
N GLU A 867 10.12 21.43 -39.69
CA GLU A 867 11.11 22.42 -40.11
C GLU A 867 12.54 21.98 -39.73
N GLU A 868 13.41 21.99 -40.74
CA GLU A 868 14.86 21.74 -40.64
C GLU A 868 15.49 22.64 -39.56
N ARG A 869 15.61 22.14 -38.33
CA ARG A 869 16.36 22.81 -37.26
C ARG A 869 17.85 22.79 -37.60
N ALA A 870 18.41 23.99 -37.79
CA ALA A 870 19.84 24.21 -37.67
C ALA A 870 20.32 23.67 -36.30
N PRO A 871 21.56 23.12 -36.20
CA PRO A 871 21.98 22.39 -35.01
C PRO A 871 21.95 23.28 -33.77
N ALA A 872 21.11 22.91 -32.81
CA ALA A 872 21.14 23.45 -31.45
C ALA A 872 22.43 22.97 -30.75
N PRO A 873 22.94 23.70 -29.74
CA PRO A 873 24.04 23.22 -28.92
C PRO A 873 23.58 21.98 -28.16
N GLU A 874 24.36 20.90 -28.19
CA GLU A 874 24.11 19.66 -27.45
C GLU A 874 23.77 19.97 -25.97
N ALA A 875 22.51 19.76 -25.59
CA ALA A 875 22.17 19.50 -24.19
C ALA A 875 22.93 18.23 -23.78
N ALA A 876 23.64 18.28 -22.65
CA ALA A 876 24.43 17.15 -22.19
C ALA A 876 23.50 15.95 -21.93
N ALA A 877 23.70 14.85 -22.67
CA ALA A 877 23.01 13.60 -22.44
C ALA A 877 23.13 13.16 -20.96
N PRO A 878 22.11 12.51 -20.38
CA PRO A 878 22.22 11.94 -19.03
C PRO A 878 23.45 11.02 -18.95
N PRO A 879 24.17 10.98 -17.82
CA PRO A 879 25.41 10.22 -17.71
C PRO A 879 25.15 8.72 -17.90
N MET A 880 25.52 8.21 -19.07
CA MET A 880 25.41 6.78 -19.39
C MET A 880 26.43 6.00 -18.54
N PHE A 881 25.95 5.12 -17.68
CA PHE A 881 26.83 4.24 -16.91
C PHE A 881 27.43 3.18 -17.85
N PRO A 882 28.76 3.10 -18.02
CA PRO A 882 29.34 2.05 -18.84
C PRO A 882 29.10 0.69 -18.17
N THR A 883 28.55 -0.25 -18.93
CA THR A 883 28.34 -1.65 -18.57
C THR A 883 28.98 -2.55 -19.63
N ALA A 884 29.45 -3.74 -19.22
CA ALA A 884 29.89 -4.81 -20.11
C ALA A 884 28.73 -5.75 -20.47
N THR A 885 27.77 -5.89 -19.57
CA THR A 885 26.48 -6.55 -19.78
C THR A 885 25.52 -5.56 -20.42
N ASP A 886 24.90 -5.96 -21.53
CA ASP A 886 23.93 -5.11 -22.24
C ASP A 886 22.60 -5.03 -21.47
N VAL A 887 22.00 -3.84 -21.45
CA VAL A 887 20.68 -3.61 -20.83
C VAL A 887 19.66 -3.39 -21.95
N LYS A 888 18.93 -4.46 -22.26
CA LYS A 888 17.89 -4.45 -23.29
C LYS A 888 16.52 -4.13 -22.67
N VAL A 889 15.54 -3.82 -23.51
CA VAL A 889 14.16 -3.53 -23.08
C VAL A 889 13.15 -4.55 -23.63
N ASN A 890 12.08 -4.78 -22.87
CA ASN A 890 10.93 -5.58 -23.29
C ASN A 890 9.90 -4.66 -23.97
N ILE A 891 9.52 -4.98 -25.22
CA ILE A 891 8.52 -4.23 -25.99
C ILE A 891 7.37 -5.17 -26.36
N SER A 892 6.14 -4.74 -26.04
CA SER A 892 4.93 -5.50 -26.37
C SER A 892 4.07 -4.81 -27.42
N LEU A 893 4.12 -3.47 -27.50
CA LEU A 893 3.44 -2.67 -28.51
C LEU A 893 4.48 -1.96 -29.38
N PRO A 894 4.48 -2.16 -30.71
CA PRO A 894 5.42 -1.47 -31.59
C PRO A 894 5.30 0.06 -31.56
N ASP A 895 4.11 0.61 -31.36
CA ASP A 895 3.84 2.05 -31.48
C ASP A 895 4.54 2.89 -30.40
N ILE A 896 4.87 2.31 -29.24
CA ILE A 896 5.59 2.99 -28.16
C ILE A 896 7.12 2.86 -28.29
N ALA A 897 7.63 2.24 -29.36
CA ALA A 897 9.04 1.91 -29.47
C ALA A 897 9.95 3.16 -29.48
N GLU A 898 9.53 4.24 -30.16
CA GLU A 898 10.30 5.48 -30.25
C GLU A 898 10.42 6.16 -28.88
N ASP A 899 9.31 6.33 -28.17
CA ASP A 899 9.27 6.92 -26.83
C ASP A 899 10.16 6.10 -25.88
N VAL A 900 9.97 4.77 -25.85
CA VAL A 900 10.77 3.86 -25.03
C VAL A 900 12.26 3.95 -25.39
N ALA A 901 12.63 4.04 -26.67
CA ALA A 901 14.03 4.16 -27.06
C ALA A 901 14.66 5.48 -26.58
N GLN A 902 13.91 6.58 -26.65
CA GLN A 902 14.36 7.90 -26.21
C GLN A 902 14.49 7.98 -24.68
N GLU A 903 13.49 7.50 -23.95
CA GLU A 903 13.45 7.52 -22.49
C GLU A 903 14.50 6.60 -21.86
N THR A 904 14.61 5.36 -22.37
CA THR A 904 15.38 4.31 -21.69
C THR A 904 16.82 4.23 -22.14
N GLN A 905 17.14 4.72 -23.34
CA GLN A 905 18.46 4.52 -23.98
C GLN A 905 18.94 3.05 -23.92
N ALA A 906 18.02 2.08 -23.99
CA ALA A 906 18.35 0.65 -23.90
C ALA A 906 19.33 0.21 -25.01
N ASP A 907 20.15 -0.80 -24.72
CA ASP A 907 21.18 -1.35 -25.63
C ASP A 907 20.60 -2.28 -26.71
N GLY A 908 19.28 -2.42 -26.75
CA GLY A 908 18.52 -3.19 -27.74
C GLY A 908 17.19 -3.64 -27.17
N VAL A 909 16.49 -4.51 -27.90
CA VAL A 909 15.23 -5.11 -27.47
C VAL A 909 15.46 -6.59 -27.23
N GLY A 910 15.32 -7.03 -25.97
CA GLY A 910 15.56 -8.42 -25.58
C GLY A 910 14.32 -9.29 -25.70
N LEU A 911 13.15 -8.67 -25.86
CA LEU A 911 11.89 -9.36 -26.12
C LEU A 911 10.90 -8.43 -26.84
N LEU A 912 10.67 -8.68 -28.12
CA LEU A 912 9.53 -8.17 -28.89
C LEU A 912 8.49 -9.29 -29.06
N ARG A 913 7.26 -9.05 -28.60
CA ARG A 913 6.18 -10.05 -28.58
C ARG A 913 5.31 -10.02 -29.82
N ALA A 914 5.16 -11.17 -30.49
CA ALA A 914 4.28 -11.34 -31.64
C ALA A 914 2.78 -11.22 -31.33
N GLU A 915 2.37 -11.46 -30.08
CA GLU A 915 0.95 -11.62 -29.73
C GLU A 915 0.12 -10.36 -30.00
N HIS A 916 0.64 -9.17 -29.71
CA HIS A 916 -0.09 -7.93 -29.93
C HIS A 916 -0.33 -7.66 -31.42
N MET A 917 0.66 -7.93 -32.28
CA MET A 917 0.51 -7.81 -33.74
C MET A 917 -0.63 -8.72 -34.25
N LEU A 918 -0.74 -9.93 -33.70
CA LEU A 918 -1.84 -10.84 -34.04
C LEU A 918 -3.19 -10.39 -33.46
N LEU A 919 -3.21 -9.83 -32.24
CA LEU A 919 -4.43 -9.33 -31.62
C LEU A 919 -4.99 -8.11 -32.35
N THR A 920 -4.15 -7.23 -32.91
CA THR A 920 -4.55 -6.11 -33.79
C THR A 920 -5.31 -6.62 -35.03
N ILE A 921 -4.92 -7.79 -35.55
CA ILE A 921 -5.66 -8.42 -36.66
C ILE A 921 -7.04 -8.91 -36.20
N GLY A 922 -7.16 -9.37 -34.94
CA GLY A 922 -8.42 -9.76 -34.29
C GLY A 922 -9.01 -11.10 -34.72
N LYS A 923 -8.27 -11.91 -35.50
CA LYS A 923 -8.75 -13.18 -36.07
C LYS A 923 -7.75 -14.31 -35.92
N HIS A 924 -8.25 -15.54 -35.81
CA HIS A 924 -7.41 -16.73 -35.80
C HIS A 924 -6.59 -16.85 -37.11
N PRO A 925 -5.27 -17.09 -37.07
CA PRO A 925 -4.41 -17.09 -38.27
C PRO A 925 -4.91 -18.00 -39.40
N ARG A 926 -5.41 -19.19 -39.06
CA ARG A 926 -5.93 -20.13 -40.07
C ARG A 926 -7.18 -19.62 -40.77
N LYS A 927 -8.12 -19.06 -40.02
CA LYS A 927 -9.33 -18.49 -40.62
C LYS A 927 -8.98 -17.29 -41.50
N LEU A 928 -8.05 -16.46 -41.05
CA LEU A 928 -7.55 -15.34 -41.84
C LEU A 928 -6.94 -15.81 -43.17
N MET A 929 -6.15 -16.89 -43.16
CA MET A 929 -5.61 -17.49 -44.39
C MET A 929 -6.70 -18.04 -45.32
N GLU A 930 -7.73 -18.70 -44.78
CA GLU A 930 -8.87 -19.20 -45.57
C GLU A 930 -9.67 -18.07 -46.24
N GLU A 931 -9.74 -16.91 -45.59
CA GLU A 931 -10.39 -15.69 -46.10
C GLU A 931 -9.50 -14.90 -47.09
N GLY A 932 -8.28 -15.37 -47.35
CA GLY A 932 -7.32 -14.69 -48.24
C GLY A 932 -6.59 -13.51 -47.60
N GLY A 933 -6.56 -13.43 -46.27
CA GLY A 933 -5.90 -12.38 -45.48
C GLY A 933 -4.40 -12.56 -45.26
N GLU A 934 -3.72 -13.35 -46.09
CA GLU A 934 -2.25 -13.57 -46.00
C GLU A 934 -1.48 -12.25 -46.08
N GLU A 935 -1.84 -11.37 -47.02
CA GLU A 935 -1.17 -10.08 -47.22
C GLU A 935 -1.36 -9.16 -46.02
N ARG A 936 -2.57 -9.11 -45.45
CA ARG A 936 -2.86 -8.35 -44.23
C ARG A 936 -2.03 -8.84 -43.05
N MET A 937 -1.95 -10.16 -42.83
CA MET A 937 -1.12 -10.72 -41.76
C MET A 937 0.36 -10.38 -41.98
N MET A 938 0.84 -10.52 -43.22
CA MET A 938 2.21 -10.18 -43.56
C MET A 938 2.52 -8.69 -43.34
N GLU A 939 1.60 -7.79 -43.69
CA GLU A 939 1.73 -6.35 -43.49
C GLU A 939 1.82 -5.99 -42.01
N GLU A 940 0.84 -6.41 -41.20
CA GLU A 940 0.77 -6.09 -39.76
C GLU A 940 2.00 -6.57 -38.99
N PHE A 941 2.45 -7.80 -39.25
CA PHE A 941 3.70 -8.30 -38.66
C PHE A 941 4.92 -7.54 -39.19
N SER A 942 4.99 -7.27 -40.50
CA SER A 942 6.15 -6.58 -41.07
C SER A 942 6.25 -5.13 -40.58
N ASP A 943 5.12 -4.47 -40.39
CA ASP A 943 5.06 -3.08 -39.96
C ASP A 943 5.45 -2.99 -38.48
N GLY A 944 4.88 -3.84 -37.62
CA GLY A 944 5.26 -3.89 -36.21
C GLY A 944 6.73 -4.26 -35.99
N ILE A 945 7.28 -5.19 -36.77
CA ILE A 945 8.70 -5.56 -36.69
C ILE A 945 9.59 -4.45 -37.25
N ARG A 946 9.22 -3.83 -38.37
CA ARG A 946 9.97 -2.72 -38.99
C ARG A 946 10.09 -1.55 -38.04
N THR A 947 8.99 -1.11 -37.44
CA THR A 947 8.98 0.03 -36.52
C THR A 947 10.04 -0.17 -35.43
N VAL A 948 10.01 -1.30 -34.74
CA VAL A 948 10.97 -1.58 -33.66
C VAL A 948 12.40 -1.76 -34.19
N ALA A 949 12.57 -2.47 -35.31
CA ALA A 949 13.90 -2.70 -35.91
C ALA A 949 14.56 -1.39 -36.36
N GLU A 950 13.78 -0.47 -36.92
CA GLU A 950 14.21 0.86 -37.34
C GLU A 950 14.60 1.73 -36.15
N THR A 951 13.71 1.84 -35.16
CA THR A 951 13.94 2.65 -33.97
C THR A 951 15.22 2.25 -33.23
N PHE A 952 15.48 0.94 -33.12
CA PHE A 952 16.63 0.44 -32.37
C PHE A 952 17.87 0.23 -33.24
N SER A 953 17.83 0.45 -34.56
CA SER A 953 18.99 0.20 -35.43
C SER A 953 20.22 1.05 -35.02
N PRO A 954 21.44 0.48 -34.92
CA PRO A 954 21.84 -0.89 -35.28
C PRO A 954 21.82 -1.89 -34.09
N LYS A 955 21.17 -1.58 -32.97
CA LYS A 955 21.08 -2.43 -31.79
C LYS A 955 20.16 -3.63 -32.05
N SER A 956 20.49 -4.78 -31.44
CA SER A 956 19.77 -6.03 -31.64
C SER A 956 18.30 -5.95 -31.20
N VAL A 957 17.39 -6.50 -32.00
CA VAL A 957 15.96 -6.66 -31.70
C VAL A 957 15.60 -8.13 -31.76
N TRP A 958 15.33 -8.73 -30.61
CA TRP A 958 14.96 -10.14 -30.51
C TRP A 958 13.44 -10.32 -30.50
N TYR A 959 12.94 -10.78 -31.63
CA TYR A 959 11.54 -11.07 -31.89
C TYR A 959 11.20 -12.49 -31.44
N ARG A 960 10.26 -12.62 -30.51
CA ARG A 960 9.70 -13.91 -30.10
C ARG A 960 8.51 -14.25 -30.98
N THR A 961 8.59 -15.39 -31.66
CA THR A 961 7.48 -15.88 -32.48
C THR A 961 6.25 -16.15 -31.64
N LEU A 962 5.07 -16.24 -32.26
CA LEU A 962 3.80 -16.49 -31.58
C LEU A 962 3.88 -17.59 -30.50
N ASP A 963 3.35 -17.28 -29.32
CA ASP A 963 3.29 -18.20 -28.17
C ASP A 963 1.91 -18.23 -27.49
N LEU A 964 0.82 -17.95 -28.21
CA LEU A 964 -0.52 -18.07 -27.61
C LEU A 964 -0.86 -19.53 -27.22
N LYS A 965 -1.54 -19.69 -26.09
CA LYS A 965 -2.13 -20.96 -25.65
C LYS A 965 -3.33 -21.31 -26.54
N THR A 966 -3.62 -22.59 -26.67
CA THR A 966 -4.81 -23.10 -27.39
C THR A 966 -6.11 -22.46 -26.92
N ALA A 967 -6.25 -22.21 -25.61
CA ALA A 967 -7.41 -21.51 -25.04
C ALA A 967 -7.52 -20.04 -25.48
N GLU A 968 -6.39 -19.37 -25.72
CA GLU A 968 -6.35 -17.99 -26.20
C GLU A 968 -6.71 -17.92 -27.69
N PHE A 969 -6.17 -18.83 -28.50
CA PHE A 969 -6.59 -19.00 -29.90
C PHE A 969 -8.09 -19.28 -30.00
N LYS A 970 -8.64 -20.12 -29.11
CA LYS A 970 -10.07 -20.45 -29.10
C LYS A 970 -11.00 -19.25 -28.88
N ASN A 971 -10.51 -18.24 -28.16
CA ASN A 971 -11.26 -17.01 -27.91
C ASN A 971 -11.19 -16.01 -29.08
N MET A 972 -10.34 -16.24 -30.08
CA MET A 972 -10.28 -15.43 -31.29
C MET A 972 -11.38 -15.81 -32.27
N GLU A 973 -11.79 -14.86 -33.10
CA GLU A 973 -12.75 -15.13 -34.16
C GLU A 973 -12.20 -16.20 -35.13
N GLY A 974 -12.87 -17.35 -35.25
CA GLY A 974 -12.39 -18.50 -36.03
C GLY A 974 -11.59 -19.56 -35.29
N GLY A 975 -11.38 -19.38 -33.98
CA GLY A 975 -10.68 -20.32 -33.12
C GLY A 975 -11.57 -21.45 -32.57
N GLU A 976 -12.84 -21.54 -32.94
CA GLU A 976 -13.78 -22.48 -32.33
C GLU A 976 -13.41 -23.95 -32.56
N GLU A 977 -12.60 -24.23 -33.59
CA GLU A 977 -12.08 -25.56 -33.92
C GLU A 977 -10.80 -25.94 -33.14
N GLU A 978 -10.26 -25.04 -32.31
CA GLU A 978 -9.10 -25.33 -31.46
C GLU A 978 -9.41 -26.46 -30.46
N PRO A 979 -8.48 -27.41 -30.26
CA PRO A 979 -8.72 -28.55 -29.40
C PRO A 979 -8.87 -28.17 -27.92
N ASP A 980 -9.77 -28.85 -27.21
CA ASP A 980 -9.89 -28.70 -25.76
C ASP A 980 -8.72 -29.38 -25.04
N GLU A 981 -7.77 -28.59 -24.55
CA GLU A 981 -6.63 -29.07 -23.77
C GLU A 981 -6.91 -29.01 -22.26
N PRO A 982 -6.72 -30.11 -21.50
CA PRO A 982 -6.90 -30.10 -20.05
C PRO A 982 -5.96 -29.13 -19.31
N ASN A 983 -4.77 -28.87 -19.86
CA ASN A 983 -3.79 -27.95 -19.29
C ASN A 983 -3.13 -27.14 -20.43
N PRO A 984 -3.74 -26.03 -20.87
CA PRO A 984 -3.22 -25.22 -21.98
C PRO A 984 -1.80 -24.68 -21.74
N MET A 985 -1.39 -24.52 -20.47
CA MET A 985 -0.05 -24.04 -20.10
C MET A 985 1.09 -24.94 -20.60
N ILE A 986 0.94 -26.26 -20.53
CA ILE A 986 1.91 -27.27 -21.02
C ILE A 986 1.52 -27.84 -22.39
N GLY A 987 0.56 -27.20 -23.06
CA GLY A 987 -0.12 -27.70 -24.24
C GLY A 987 0.57 -27.40 -25.59
N TRP A 988 -0.23 -27.43 -26.64
CA TRP A 988 0.18 -27.28 -28.04
C TRP A 988 0.35 -25.80 -28.46
N ARG A 989 1.50 -25.20 -28.10
CA ARG A 989 1.87 -23.80 -28.38
C ARG A 989 3.35 -23.61 -28.72
N GLY A 990 3.71 -22.40 -29.14
CA GLY A 990 5.08 -22.02 -29.48
C GLY A 990 5.68 -22.87 -30.60
N VAL A 991 6.98 -23.15 -30.54
CA VAL A 991 7.67 -23.93 -31.59
C VAL A 991 7.04 -25.31 -31.82
N ARG A 992 6.50 -25.94 -30.76
CA ARG A 992 5.85 -27.26 -30.81
C ARG A 992 4.64 -27.29 -31.74
N ARG A 993 3.98 -26.13 -31.93
CA ARG A 993 2.83 -25.98 -32.81
C ARG A 993 3.26 -25.68 -34.24
N PHE A 994 4.13 -24.69 -34.41
CA PHE A 994 4.37 -24.08 -35.72
C PHE A 994 5.37 -24.83 -36.62
N VAL A 995 6.20 -25.70 -36.05
CA VAL A 995 7.16 -26.50 -36.84
C VAL A 995 6.80 -27.99 -36.92
N ASP A 996 5.62 -28.38 -36.42
CA ASP A 996 5.16 -29.76 -36.45
C ASP A 996 4.69 -30.17 -37.87
N PRO A 997 5.33 -31.16 -38.52
CA PRO A 997 4.95 -31.61 -39.85
C PRO A 997 3.55 -32.26 -39.92
N ASP A 998 2.99 -32.69 -38.80
CA ASP A 998 1.65 -33.27 -38.76
C ASP A 998 0.53 -32.20 -38.87
N TYR A 999 0.89 -30.91 -38.74
CA TYR A 999 -0.03 -29.77 -38.78
C TYR A 999 0.37 -28.73 -39.83
N PRO A 1000 0.29 -29.07 -41.13
CA PRO A 1000 0.76 -28.20 -42.21
C PRO A 1000 0.04 -26.85 -42.27
N ALA A 1001 -1.21 -26.76 -41.81
CA ALA A 1001 -1.95 -25.50 -41.78
C ALA A 1001 -1.32 -24.47 -40.82
N GLU A 1002 -0.84 -24.91 -39.65
CA GLU A 1002 -0.13 -24.05 -38.69
C GLU A 1002 1.25 -23.66 -39.23
N GLN A 1003 1.90 -24.57 -39.95
CA GLN A 1003 3.17 -24.29 -40.60
C GLN A 1003 3.02 -23.24 -41.71
N GLU A 1004 1.92 -23.25 -42.47
CA GLU A 1004 1.66 -22.23 -43.48
C GLU A 1004 1.39 -20.85 -42.85
N THR A 1005 0.67 -20.75 -41.72
CA THR A 1005 0.53 -19.46 -41.01
C THR A 1005 1.86 -18.97 -40.46
N PHE A 1006 2.69 -19.87 -39.94
CA PHE A 1006 4.04 -19.53 -39.47
C PHE A 1006 4.96 -19.06 -40.61
N LYS A 1007 4.84 -19.62 -41.81
CA LYS A 1007 5.57 -19.12 -42.99
C LYS A 1007 5.20 -17.67 -43.32
N VAL A 1008 3.98 -17.22 -43.03
CA VAL A 1008 3.59 -15.81 -43.25
C VAL A 1008 4.30 -14.90 -42.26
N GLU A 1009 4.36 -15.29 -40.98
CA GLU A 1009 5.15 -14.60 -39.95
C GLU A 1009 6.63 -14.50 -40.35
N LEU A 1010 7.23 -15.59 -40.84
CA LEU A 1010 8.62 -15.57 -41.33
C LEU A 1010 8.80 -14.75 -42.62
N LYS A 1011 7.82 -14.73 -43.53
CA LYS A 1011 7.85 -13.84 -44.70
C LYS A 1011 7.79 -12.37 -44.30
N ALA A 1012 7.07 -12.03 -43.23
CA ALA A 1012 7.05 -10.68 -42.70
C ALA A 1012 8.46 -10.26 -42.22
N ILE A 1013 9.15 -11.14 -41.48
CA ILE A 1013 10.56 -10.93 -41.08
C ILE A 1013 11.47 -10.80 -42.33
N LYS A 1014 11.33 -11.70 -43.31
CA LYS A 1014 12.06 -11.64 -44.59
C LYS A 1014 11.92 -10.29 -45.27
N LYS A 1015 10.69 -9.76 -45.31
CA LYS A 1015 10.38 -8.47 -45.93
C LYS A 1015 11.15 -7.34 -45.24
N VAL A 1016 11.17 -7.31 -43.91
CA VAL A 1016 11.93 -6.30 -43.14
C VAL A 1016 13.44 -6.46 -43.37
N VAL A 1017 13.97 -7.69 -43.42
CA VAL A 1017 15.39 -7.92 -43.75
C VAL A 1017 15.72 -7.47 -45.17
N ASP A 1018 14.86 -7.74 -46.16
CA ASP A 1018 15.05 -7.30 -47.55
C ASP A 1018 14.98 -5.77 -47.73
N GLU A 1019 14.31 -5.08 -46.79
CA GLU A 1019 14.30 -3.61 -46.70
C GLU A 1019 15.62 -3.03 -46.15
N GLY A 1020 16.46 -3.88 -45.54
CA GLY A 1020 17.83 -3.54 -45.15
C GLY A 1020 18.10 -3.54 -43.65
N TYR A 1021 17.16 -3.98 -42.81
CA TYR A 1021 17.37 -4.10 -41.36
C TYR A 1021 17.99 -5.46 -41.04
N ASP A 1022 19.23 -5.46 -40.56
CA ASP A 1022 20.03 -6.65 -40.26
C ASP A 1022 20.18 -6.93 -38.75
N ASN A 1023 19.51 -6.14 -37.90
CA ASN A 1023 19.57 -6.21 -36.44
C ASN A 1023 18.50 -7.11 -35.81
N ILE A 1024 17.91 -8.05 -36.56
CA ILE A 1024 16.78 -8.87 -36.10
C ILE A 1024 17.23 -10.27 -35.71
N GLY A 1025 16.87 -10.69 -34.49
CA GLY A 1025 17.00 -12.06 -34.01
C GLY A 1025 15.64 -12.72 -33.83
N VAL A 1026 15.51 -14.00 -34.18
CA VAL A 1026 14.27 -14.78 -34.03
C VAL A 1026 14.40 -15.76 -32.89
N MET A 1027 13.53 -15.62 -31.89
CA MET A 1027 13.50 -16.42 -30.68
C MET A 1027 12.32 -17.39 -30.69
N LEU A 1028 12.61 -18.68 -30.50
CA LEU A 1028 11.61 -19.74 -30.47
C LEU A 1028 11.17 -20.07 -29.03
N PRO A 1029 9.88 -19.86 -28.68
CA PRO A 1029 9.34 -20.25 -27.39
C PRO A 1029 9.00 -21.74 -27.34
N MET A 1030 8.95 -22.29 -26.13
CA MET A 1030 8.54 -23.64 -25.75
C MET A 1030 9.41 -24.76 -26.33
N ALA A 1031 10.64 -24.43 -26.72
CA ALA A 1031 11.63 -25.38 -27.22
C ALA A 1031 11.91 -26.49 -26.19
N GLN A 1032 11.91 -27.73 -26.65
CA GLN A 1032 12.12 -28.92 -25.83
C GLN A 1032 13.18 -29.86 -26.41
N HIS A 1033 13.34 -29.91 -27.74
CA HIS A 1033 14.30 -30.80 -28.40
C HIS A 1033 14.98 -30.10 -29.60
N PRO A 1034 16.29 -30.30 -29.85
CA PRO A 1034 17.00 -29.72 -31.01
C PRO A 1034 16.41 -30.01 -32.39
N GLU A 1035 15.50 -31.00 -32.51
CA GLU A 1035 14.85 -31.30 -33.78
C GLU A 1035 13.82 -30.21 -34.16
N GLU A 1036 13.24 -29.53 -33.17
CA GLU A 1036 12.34 -28.38 -33.39
C GLU A 1036 13.11 -27.22 -34.01
N LEU A 1037 14.32 -26.95 -33.52
CA LEU A 1037 15.24 -25.97 -34.11
C LEU A 1037 15.64 -26.35 -35.55
N ARG A 1038 15.97 -27.63 -35.80
CA ARG A 1038 16.22 -28.12 -37.18
C ARG A 1038 15.03 -27.89 -38.10
N ARG A 1039 13.82 -28.13 -37.61
CA ARG A 1039 12.58 -27.93 -38.37
C ARG A 1039 12.37 -26.44 -38.66
N PHE A 1040 12.51 -25.57 -37.66
CA PHE A 1040 12.49 -24.12 -37.84
C PHE A 1040 13.46 -23.68 -38.93
N LYS A 1041 14.74 -24.07 -38.85
CA LYS A 1041 15.76 -23.72 -39.86
C LYS A 1041 15.43 -24.24 -41.27
N ARG A 1042 14.65 -25.31 -41.40
CA ARG A 1042 14.14 -25.76 -42.72
C ARG A 1042 13.03 -24.84 -43.21
N VAL A 1043 12.06 -24.52 -42.37
CA VAL A 1043 10.92 -23.64 -42.72
C VAL A 1043 11.39 -22.23 -43.07
N ALA A 1044 12.35 -21.67 -42.32
CA ALA A 1044 12.97 -20.37 -42.61
C ALA A 1044 13.58 -20.34 -44.02
N ARG A 1045 14.38 -21.36 -44.38
CA ARG A 1045 14.96 -21.48 -45.73
C ARG A 1045 13.92 -21.64 -46.83
N GLU A 1046 12.79 -22.30 -46.54
CA GLU A 1046 11.69 -22.43 -47.50
C GLU A 1046 11.07 -21.07 -47.85
N VAL A 1047 11.06 -20.10 -46.92
CA VAL A 1047 10.60 -18.73 -47.18
C VAL A 1047 11.73 -17.79 -47.65
N GLY A 1048 12.95 -18.30 -47.78
CA GLY A 1048 14.12 -17.56 -48.25
C GLY A 1048 14.86 -16.79 -47.16
N LEU A 1049 14.57 -17.01 -45.88
CA LEU A 1049 15.38 -16.52 -44.76
C LEU A 1049 16.48 -17.53 -44.48
N GLU A 1050 17.75 -17.13 -44.54
CA GLU A 1050 18.87 -17.98 -44.17
C GLU A 1050 19.28 -17.74 -42.70
N PRO A 1051 19.07 -18.72 -41.80
CA PRO A 1051 19.52 -18.66 -40.41
C PRO A 1051 21.01 -18.34 -40.29
N HIS A 1052 21.39 -17.48 -39.34
CA HIS A 1052 22.76 -17.00 -39.07
C HIS A 1052 23.37 -16.09 -40.15
N GLU A 1053 22.72 -15.92 -41.30
CA GLU A 1053 23.13 -14.98 -42.35
C GLU A 1053 22.18 -13.77 -42.41
N ASP A 1054 20.88 -14.02 -42.49
CA ASP A 1054 19.85 -12.98 -42.57
C ASP A 1054 19.31 -12.57 -41.20
N ILE A 1055 19.29 -13.51 -40.24
CA ILE A 1055 18.75 -13.33 -38.89
C ILE A 1055 19.58 -14.11 -37.88
N GLU A 1056 19.68 -13.59 -36.67
CA GLU A 1056 20.13 -14.39 -35.51
C GLU A 1056 19.04 -15.39 -35.12
N VAL A 1057 19.43 -16.56 -34.62
CA VAL A 1057 18.52 -17.63 -34.20
C VAL A 1057 18.73 -17.97 -32.74
N GLY A 1058 17.69 -17.82 -31.95
CA GLY A 1058 17.71 -18.14 -30.53
C GLY A 1058 16.51 -18.96 -30.06
N ILE A 1059 16.59 -19.42 -28.82
CA ILE A 1059 15.52 -20.15 -28.13
C ILE A 1059 15.23 -19.53 -26.77
N MET A 1060 13.98 -19.63 -26.34
CA MET A 1060 13.61 -19.30 -24.97
C MET A 1060 13.87 -20.49 -24.05
N ILE A 1061 14.67 -20.27 -23.00
CA ILE A 1061 14.96 -21.26 -21.96
C ILE A 1061 13.90 -21.15 -20.88
N GLU A 1062 12.77 -21.79 -21.16
CA GLU A 1062 11.60 -21.82 -20.28
C GLU A 1062 11.14 -23.25 -19.98
N VAL A 1063 11.66 -24.25 -20.69
CA VAL A 1063 11.38 -25.65 -20.45
C VAL A 1063 12.60 -26.28 -19.77
N PRO A 1064 12.46 -26.93 -18.60
CA PRO A 1064 13.61 -27.53 -17.90
C PRO A 1064 14.39 -28.53 -18.77
N ALA A 1065 13.73 -29.22 -19.70
CA ALA A 1065 14.39 -30.08 -20.67
C ALA A 1065 15.41 -29.31 -21.52
N ALA A 1066 15.03 -28.17 -22.11
CA ALA A 1066 15.95 -27.35 -22.90
C ALA A 1066 17.13 -26.83 -22.09
N ALA A 1067 16.91 -26.43 -20.84
CA ALA A 1067 18.00 -26.02 -19.93
C ALA A 1067 18.99 -27.17 -19.67
N LEU A 1068 18.49 -28.40 -19.45
CA LEU A 1068 19.32 -29.57 -19.16
C LEU A 1068 20.15 -30.07 -20.35
N ILE A 1069 19.64 -29.90 -21.57
CA ILE A 1069 20.31 -30.35 -22.82
C ILE A 1069 20.76 -29.18 -23.70
N ILE A 1070 21.05 -28.02 -23.10
CA ILE A 1070 21.45 -26.81 -23.85
C ILE A 1070 22.65 -27.06 -24.77
N ASP A 1071 23.59 -27.93 -24.37
CA ASP A 1071 24.75 -28.31 -25.20
C ASP A 1071 24.32 -28.82 -26.58
N GLU A 1072 23.24 -29.60 -26.66
CA GLU A 1072 22.74 -30.14 -27.93
C GLU A 1072 22.08 -29.05 -28.80
N PHE A 1073 21.49 -28.02 -28.19
CA PHE A 1073 20.97 -26.86 -28.92
C PHE A 1073 22.11 -25.97 -29.44
N ILE A 1074 23.16 -25.78 -28.64
CA ILE A 1074 24.38 -25.09 -29.04
C ILE A 1074 25.06 -25.81 -30.22
N GLU A 1075 25.20 -27.14 -30.14
CA GLU A 1075 25.74 -27.96 -31.24
C GLU A 1075 24.92 -27.86 -32.53
N GLU A 1076 23.59 -27.71 -32.40
CA GLU A 1076 22.69 -27.51 -33.55
C GLU A 1076 22.78 -26.11 -34.16
N GLY A 1077 23.38 -25.16 -33.43
CA GLY A 1077 23.64 -23.78 -33.82
C GLY A 1077 22.53 -22.84 -33.36
N ILE A 1078 22.78 -22.13 -32.27
CA ILE A 1078 21.99 -20.98 -31.81
C ILE A 1078 22.97 -19.82 -31.57
N ASP A 1079 22.52 -18.60 -31.85
CA ASP A 1079 23.31 -17.39 -31.63
C ASP A 1079 23.07 -16.83 -30.22
N PHE A 1080 21.84 -17.00 -29.71
CA PHE A 1080 21.46 -16.53 -28.39
C PHE A 1080 20.43 -17.41 -27.67
N VAL A 1081 20.31 -17.23 -26.36
CA VAL A 1081 19.25 -17.76 -25.51
C VAL A 1081 18.64 -16.66 -24.66
N SER A 1082 17.35 -16.77 -24.34
CA SER A 1082 16.70 -15.89 -23.35
C SER A 1082 15.93 -16.71 -22.33
N PHE A 1083 16.15 -16.48 -21.03
CA PHE A 1083 15.40 -17.15 -19.98
C PHE A 1083 13.98 -16.57 -19.88
N GLY A 1084 12.97 -17.42 -20.09
CA GLY A 1084 11.58 -17.14 -19.73
C GLY A 1084 11.34 -17.63 -18.30
N THR A 1085 11.74 -16.86 -17.29
CA THR A 1085 11.76 -17.34 -15.90
C THR A 1085 10.39 -17.69 -15.35
N ASN A 1086 9.34 -17.07 -15.87
CA ASN A 1086 7.96 -17.39 -15.51
C ASN A 1086 7.67 -18.88 -15.74
N ASP A 1087 7.78 -19.33 -16.99
CA ASP A 1087 7.47 -20.71 -17.36
C ASP A 1087 8.55 -21.69 -16.89
N LEU A 1088 9.83 -21.26 -16.86
CA LEU A 1088 10.91 -22.07 -16.27
C LEU A 1088 10.62 -22.42 -14.82
N THR A 1089 10.15 -21.45 -14.03
CA THR A 1089 9.82 -21.63 -12.61
C THR A 1089 8.59 -22.52 -12.46
N GLN A 1090 7.52 -22.24 -13.20
CA GLN A 1090 6.30 -23.05 -13.15
C GLN A 1090 6.58 -24.53 -13.48
N PHE A 1091 7.35 -24.82 -14.51
CA PHE A 1091 7.66 -26.20 -14.92
C PHE A 1091 8.71 -26.87 -14.02
N THR A 1092 9.69 -26.12 -13.51
CA THR A 1092 10.72 -26.67 -12.60
C THR A 1092 10.12 -27.04 -11.25
N LEU A 1093 9.20 -26.21 -10.73
CA LEU A 1093 8.57 -26.42 -9.43
C LEU A 1093 7.27 -27.22 -9.52
N ALA A 1094 6.75 -27.45 -10.73
CA ALA A 1094 5.44 -28.01 -10.99
C ALA A 1094 4.33 -27.21 -10.26
N VAL A 1095 4.39 -25.89 -10.38
CA VAL A 1095 3.44 -24.94 -9.79
C VAL A 1095 2.74 -24.16 -10.90
N ASP A 1096 1.42 -24.14 -10.84
CA ASP A 1096 0.59 -23.23 -11.62
C ASP A 1096 0.36 -21.97 -10.77
N ARG A 1097 0.87 -20.83 -11.22
CA ARG A 1097 0.75 -19.57 -10.47
C ARG A 1097 -0.67 -19.01 -10.46
N ASP A 1098 -1.51 -19.41 -11.42
CA ASP A 1098 -2.92 -19.03 -11.49
C ASP A 1098 -3.78 -19.89 -10.53
N ASN A 1099 -3.17 -20.91 -9.91
CA ASN A 1099 -3.81 -21.77 -8.92
C ASN A 1099 -3.52 -21.29 -7.49
N GLU A 1100 -4.48 -20.55 -6.91
CA GLU A 1100 -4.40 -19.93 -5.57
C GLU A 1100 -3.91 -20.85 -4.45
N ARG A 1101 -4.14 -22.17 -4.53
CA ARG A 1101 -3.74 -23.11 -3.47
C ARG A 1101 -2.23 -23.35 -3.42
N ILE A 1102 -1.56 -23.23 -4.56
CA ILE A 1102 -0.14 -23.54 -4.73
C ILE A 1102 0.67 -22.35 -5.25
N ALA A 1103 0.04 -21.26 -5.68
CA ALA A 1103 0.70 -20.03 -6.14
C ALA A 1103 1.75 -19.51 -5.15
N LYS A 1104 1.51 -19.65 -3.83
CA LYS A 1104 2.48 -19.33 -2.77
C LYS A 1104 3.80 -20.11 -2.82
N LEU A 1105 3.87 -21.20 -3.59
CA LEU A 1105 5.09 -22.01 -3.79
C LEU A 1105 5.88 -21.56 -5.03
N TYR A 1106 5.34 -20.63 -5.83
CA TYR A 1106 6.02 -20.05 -6.98
C TYR A 1106 7.11 -19.08 -6.48
N ASP A 1107 8.37 -19.37 -6.84
CA ASP A 1107 9.51 -18.50 -6.53
C ASP A 1107 10.61 -18.67 -7.59
N GLU A 1108 10.89 -17.61 -8.35
CA GLU A 1108 11.91 -17.60 -9.40
C GLU A 1108 13.34 -17.65 -8.82
N ARG A 1109 13.48 -17.35 -7.53
CA ARG A 1109 14.75 -17.45 -6.79
C ARG A 1109 15.02 -18.85 -6.26
N HIS A 1110 14.09 -19.79 -6.49
CA HIS A 1110 14.24 -21.15 -5.98
C HIS A 1110 15.56 -21.79 -6.46
N PRO A 1111 16.33 -22.48 -5.59
CA PRO A 1111 17.66 -22.98 -5.91
C PRO A 1111 17.73 -23.88 -7.16
N ALA A 1112 16.66 -24.65 -7.43
CA ALA A 1112 16.57 -25.47 -8.65
C ALA A 1112 16.54 -24.63 -9.93
N VAL A 1113 15.77 -23.52 -9.93
CA VAL A 1113 15.67 -22.60 -11.07
C VAL A 1113 17.00 -21.86 -11.26
N GLN A 1114 17.56 -21.32 -10.18
CA GLN A 1114 18.85 -20.63 -10.19
C GLN A 1114 20.00 -21.53 -10.66
N ARG A 1115 19.97 -22.82 -10.32
CA ARG A 1115 20.96 -23.79 -10.79
C ARG A 1115 20.85 -24.05 -12.30
N LEU A 1116 19.62 -24.17 -12.84
CA LEU A 1116 19.41 -24.31 -14.28
C LEU A 1116 19.91 -23.07 -15.03
N ILE A 1117 19.56 -21.88 -14.54
CA ILE A 1117 20.03 -20.60 -15.13
C ILE A 1117 21.55 -20.54 -15.15
N ARG A 1118 22.21 -20.77 -14.01
CA ARG A 1118 23.68 -20.74 -13.92
C ARG A 1118 24.35 -21.75 -14.84
N GLU A 1119 23.83 -22.98 -14.92
CA GLU A 1119 24.40 -24.03 -15.77
C GLU A 1119 24.28 -23.68 -17.27
N VAL A 1120 23.14 -23.12 -17.68
CA VAL A 1120 22.93 -22.68 -19.06
C VAL A 1120 23.84 -21.50 -19.41
N ILE A 1121 23.92 -20.47 -18.55
CA ILE A 1121 24.80 -19.32 -18.78
C ILE A 1121 26.25 -19.78 -18.96
N GLY A 1122 26.75 -20.66 -18.08
CA GLY A 1122 28.12 -21.15 -18.18
C GLY A 1122 28.41 -21.90 -19.49
N LYS A 1123 27.48 -22.73 -19.97
CA LYS A 1123 27.62 -23.45 -21.24
C LYS A 1123 27.54 -22.52 -22.45
N CYS A 1124 26.67 -21.51 -22.40
CA CYS A 1124 26.56 -20.48 -23.43
C CYS A 1124 27.85 -19.63 -23.51
N ASP A 1125 28.38 -19.19 -22.37
CA ASP A 1125 29.63 -18.43 -22.29
C ASP A 1125 30.82 -19.23 -22.85
N GLU A 1126 30.95 -20.52 -22.49
CA GLU A 1126 31.98 -21.42 -23.04
C GLU A 1126 31.90 -21.58 -24.57
N ALA A 1127 30.69 -21.50 -25.13
CA ALA A 1127 30.42 -21.66 -26.56
C ALA A 1127 30.39 -20.34 -27.35
N GLY A 1128 30.43 -19.19 -26.67
CA GLY A 1128 30.27 -17.87 -27.29
C GLY A 1128 28.84 -17.60 -27.78
N VAL A 1129 27.83 -18.18 -27.13
CA VAL A 1129 26.41 -17.95 -27.38
C VAL A 1129 25.90 -16.89 -26.41
N GLU A 1130 25.18 -15.88 -26.91
CA GLU A 1130 24.63 -14.84 -26.04
C GLU A 1130 23.56 -15.40 -25.10
N SER A 1131 23.51 -14.88 -23.87
CA SER A 1131 22.49 -15.27 -22.90
C SER A 1131 21.82 -14.04 -22.31
N SER A 1132 20.50 -14.08 -22.25
CA SER A 1132 19.68 -13.01 -21.68
C SER A 1132 18.61 -13.55 -20.75
N ILE A 1133 18.01 -12.67 -19.97
CA ILE A 1133 16.81 -12.96 -19.18
C ILE A 1133 15.72 -11.97 -19.58
N CYS A 1134 14.49 -12.46 -19.70
CA CYS A 1134 13.32 -11.62 -19.99
C CYS A 1134 12.20 -11.85 -18.97
N GLY A 1135 11.36 -10.83 -18.75
CA GLY A 1135 10.29 -10.84 -17.76
C GLY A 1135 10.65 -10.10 -16.46
N GLN A 1136 9.76 -10.18 -15.47
CA GLN A 1136 9.87 -9.42 -14.21
C GLN A 1136 11.16 -9.73 -13.42
N ALA A 1137 11.69 -10.95 -13.55
CA ALA A 1137 12.95 -11.34 -12.95
C ALA A 1137 14.16 -10.51 -13.42
N GLY A 1138 14.12 -10.01 -14.66
CA GLY A 1138 15.13 -9.08 -15.21
C GLY A 1138 15.07 -7.68 -14.61
N SER A 1139 14.02 -7.37 -13.84
CA SER A 1139 13.83 -6.11 -13.12
C SER A 1139 14.17 -6.21 -11.62
N TYR A 1140 14.50 -7.39 -11.07
CA TYR A 1140 14.83 -7.55 -9.64
C TYR A 1140 16.34 -7.39 -9.38
N PRO A 1141 16.79 -6.40 -8.58
CA PRO A 1141 18.21 -6.11 -8.40
C PRO A 1141 19.07 -7.27 -7.87
N ASP A 1142 18.54 -8.08 -6.93
CA ASP A 1142 19.25 -9.23 -6.35
C ASP A 1142 19.47 -10.37 -7.36
N VAL A 1143 18.50 -10.59 -8.25
CA VAL A 1143 18.59 -11.56 -9.35
C VAL A 1143 19.60 -11.07 -10.38
N VAL A 1144 19.50 -9.81 -10.81
CA VAL A 1144 20.40 -9.24 -11.83
C VAL A 1144 21.85 -9.24 -11.34
N GLU A 1145 22.13 -8.95 -10.06
CA GLU A 1145 23.50 -9.05 -9.51
C GLU A 1145 24.06 -10.48 -9.64
N LYS A 1146 23.25 -11.50 -9.35
CA LYS A 1146 23.65 -12.92 -9.49
C LYS A 1146 23.90 -13.28 -10.95
N LEU A 1147 23.06 -12.80 -11.88
CA LEU A 1147 23.20 -13.08 -13.31
C LEU A 1147 24.48 -12.48 -13.90
N VAL A 1148 24.81 -11.23 -13.55
CA VAL A 1148 26.08 -10.59 -13.95
C VAL A 1148 27.26 -11.42 -13.44
N LYS A 1149 27.21 -11.90 -12.19
CA LYS A 1149 28.25 -12.78 -11.63
C LYS A 1149 28.34 -14.14 -12.32
N TYR A 1150 27.24 -14.64 -12.89
CA TYR A 1150 27.25 -15.88 -13.66
C TYR A 1150 27.81 -15.70 -15.08
N GLY A 1151 27.95 -14.46 -15.55
CA GLY A 1151 28.43 -14.15 -16.90
C GLY A 1151 27.31 -14.02 -17.93
N ILE A 1152 26.11 -13.57 -17.54
CA ILE A 1152 25.04 -13.26 -18.50
C ILE A 1152 25.51 -12.17 -19.48
N THR A 1153 25.14 -12.24 -20.76
CA THR A 1153 25.57 -11.24 -21.75
C THR A 1153 24.65 -10.02 -21.79
N SER A 1154 23.36 -10.21 -21.52
CA SER A 1154 22.40 -9.10 -21.47
C SER A 1154 21.26 -9.34 -20.47
N VAL A 1155 20.57 -8.27 -20.09
CA VAL A 1155 19.38 -8.33 -19.21
C VAL A 1155 18.29 -7.48 -19.85
N SER A 1156 17.09 -8.06 -20.02
CA SER A 1156 15.95 -7.37 -20.64
C SER A 1156 14.90 -6.98 -19.60
N ALA A 1157 14.80 -5.68 -19.31
CA ALA A 1157 13.91 -5.11 -18.30
C ALA A 1157 12.67 -4.43 -18.90
N ASN A 1158 11.68 -4.11 -18.06
CA ASN A 1158 10.60 -3.21 -18.46
C ASN A 1158 11.12 -1.77 -18.63
N PRO A 1159 10.48 -0.93 -19.47
CA PRO A 1159 10.96 0.43 -19.76
C PRO A 1159 11.30 1.27 -18.52
N ASP A 1160 10.41 1.26 -17.52
CA ASP A 1160 10.55 1.96 -16.25
C ASP A 1160 11.77 1.52 -15.41
N ALA A 1161 12.23 0.27 -15.58
CA ALA A 1161 13.32 -0.31 -14.80
C ALA A 1161 14.69 -0.26 -15.50
N VAL A 1162 14.76 0.11 -16.79
CA VAL A 1162 16.00 0.04 -17.59
C VAL A 1162 17.16 0.82 -16.96
N GLN A 1163 16.92 2.06 -16.54
CA GLN A 1163 17.98 2.92 -15.99
C GLN A 1163 18.49 2.41 -14.64
N GLU A 1164 17.59 1.89 -13.80
CA GLU A 1164 17.94 1.32 -12.51
C GLU A 1164 18.77 0.04 -12.66
N VAL A 1165 18.33 -0.87 -13.55
CA VAL A 1165 19.06 -2.10 -13.88
C VAL A 1165 20.45 -1.76 -14.41
N ARG A 1166 20.58 -0.80 -15.33
CA ARG A 1166 21.88 -0.36 -15.87
C ARG A 1166 22.84 0.11 -14.78
N LYS A 1167 22.35 0.95 -13.87
CA LYS A 1167 23.13 1.46 -12.74
C LYS A 1167 23.59 0.34 -11.82
N MET A 1168 22.73 -0.65 -11.56
CA MET A 1168 23.06 -1.82 -10.76
C MET A 1168 24.15 -2.67 -11.43
N ILE A 1169 23.99 -3.00 -12.71
CA ILE A 1169 24.97 -3.79 -13.49
C ILE A 1169 26.34 -3.10 -13.43
N SER A 1170 26.40 -1.79 -13.70
CA SER A 1170 27.66 -1.04 -13.66
C SER A 1170 28.34 -1.09 -12.29
N ARG A 1171 27.56 -1.03 -11.20
CA ARG A 1171 28.09 -1.16 -9.83
C ARG A 1171 28.62 -2.57 -9.57
N THR A 1172 27.94 -3.60 -10.03
CA THR A 1172 28.34 -5.01 -9.84
C THR A 1172 29.61 -5.34 -10.61
N GLU A 1173 29.70 -4.94 -11.88
CA GLU A 1173 30.90 -5.12 -12.68
C GLU A 1173 32.11 -4.38 -12.11
N ARG A 1174 31.93 -3.14 -11.64
CA ARG A 1174 33.00 -2.40 -10.95
C ARG A 1174 33.48 -3.12 -9.70
N ARG A 1175 32.56 -3.68 -8.89
CA ARG A 1175 32.91 -4.50 -7.71
C ARG A 1175 33.72 -5.73 -8.13
N MET A 1176 33.33 -6.42 -9.19
CA MET A 1176 34.04 -7.59 -9.73
C MET A 1176 35.46 -7.22 -10.17
N ILE A 1177 35.63 -6.15 -10.96
CA ILE A 1177 36.94 -5.66 -11.41
C ILE A 1177 37.83 -5.30 -10.21
N LEU A 1178 37.30 -4.55 -9.23
CA LEU A 1178 38.06 -4.19 -8.04
C LEU A 1178 38.47 -5.42 -7.22
N SER A 1179 37.61 -6.45 -7.14
CA SER A 1179 37.92 -7.70 -6.45
C SER A 1179 39.03 -8.50 -7.13
N GLU A 1180 39.05 -8.56 -8.48
CA GLU A 1180 40.12 -9.19 -9.25
C GLU A 1180 41.45 -8.43 -9.12
N VAL A 1181 41.42 -7.10 -9.17
CA VAL A 1181 42.63 -6.28 -8.99
C VAL A 1181 43.22 -6.48 -7.59
N ARG A 1182 42.38 -6.60 -6.55
CA ARG A 1182 42.81 -6.86 -5.17
C ARG A 1182 43.34 -8.30 -4.96
N SER A 1183 42.80 -9.29 -5.67
CA SER A 1183 43.27 -10.68 -5.59
C SER A 1183 44.54 -10.92 -6.41
N GLY A 1184 44.65 -10.30 -7.59
CA GLY A 1184 45.84 -10.37 -8.46
C GLY A 1184 47.08 -9.65 -7.92
N SER A 1185 46.91 -8.65 -7.04
CA SER A 1185 48.01 -7.95 -6.36
C SER A 1185 48.60 -8.71 -5.15
N ARG A 1186 48.05 -9.88 -4.81
CA ARG A 1186 48.59 -10.83 -3.82
C ARG A 1186 49.25 -12.08 -4.43
N GLY A 1187 49.37 -12.15 -5.76
CA GLY A 1187 49.99 -13.25 -6.52
C GLY A 1187 51.48 -13.07 -6.78
#